data_AF-A0A6I5YVW4-F1
#
_entry.id   AF-A0A6I5YVW4-F1
#
_cell.length_a   1.000
_cell.length_b   1.000
_cell.length_c   1.000
_cell.angle_alpha   90.00
_cell.angle_beta   90.00
_cell.angle_gamma   90.00
#
_symmetry.space_group_name_H-M   'P 1'
#
loop_
_entity.id
_entity.type
_entity.pdbx_description
1 polymer ?
#
loop_
_entity_poly.entity_id
_entity_poly.type
_entity_poly.pdbx_seq_one_letter_code
_entity_poly.pdbx_strand_id
1 'polypeptide(L)'
;MKMRLSTQSMRTNASVLAIVGITMATVSHAAAAQEAGASVPPQSVDTQAIETAPVHVPVTDIVVTGTRLGSNFSAPTPVTSIGAERLDALGITNVGEALNQLPSFRASSGPAAQANLGGNIGARLLDLRGLDPQRTLVLVDGKRFVPSTVQGSVDTNLIPSSLLRTVDVVTGGASAAYGSDAVAGVVNFVLDRKKEGLDGEFSAGMSQRGDDGNLFASLSGGMSLGDRVHVIGAVEYEKLEGLGTCTSRSWCDSQTLILGNTPGAGGLPANLIVGGVNTSTMTPGGLINRSYNAAGQAIGTTATDPLRGTKFLADGTPGQFQYGTLVGPLFMLGGEGQGRNGFISALRLKVPLERVSSYGAVTAELTDDVTLSADLSYGRVKGTVDGAIFRDFNGTLLGRIKRDNPFIPAAVASAMDANGVASFILGKAAFDLGPGRATSTTETYRGVLGLEARLSDTWTVNGFYQYGRTNFTQRATNLVNLAKLLKAVDAVQSGGQTLCRINADAIASNDDAACAPFNPFGEGQYSQAAAAYVTGNGRQRTINEQHVAGVDLRGELFDLPAGPVTVAVGAEYRRDTVNGTADPISAANGFYALNGSALSGGVTVKEIFGEIAVPVLRDSAIGYALDLNGAARRTHYSTTGSVTTWKAGITYEPVEGIRLRGTRSRDIRAPNIFELFGPQTLRSIGLSDPLNGGLQTNPFVMTGSNPDLNVEKADSWTGGFVIAPRHGLFRNMRLSVDYYDIKVADAIGALGAQTLVNRCAQGATSFCSQITRDANNQILQVRDVILNSNALKTSGYDIELQYRQPIGPWGELNAQLIANITQELTTVDSLGAVDRAGQTGLRTGTIAGVPDYVLDGVLTWTIGKFQLTGHGRYIPSGIYWTNFVGPDQDDYAVTLPNSVDDNHVPSRFYLDMTARLNVDTGNGRTFQLFATVNNLLDRDPPAMPGPAGGTNQILFDPVGRAFKVGARFHFGQ
;
A
#
# COMPACT_ATOMS: atom_id res chain seq x y z
N MET A 1 -33.22 -25.35 37.99
CA MET A 1 -34.37 -25.07 38.88
C MET A 1 -34.21 -23.65 39.44
N LYS A 2 -35.17 -22.77 39.12
CA LYS A 2 -35.36 -21.37 39.57
C LYS A 2 -34.26 -20.33 39.26
N MET A 3 -34.38 -19.77 38.05
CA MET A 3 -33.96 -18.42 37.65
C MET A 3 -34.92 -17.37 38.23
N ARG A 4 -34.41 -16.21 38.67
CA ARG A 4 -35.17 -14.96 38.79
C ARG A 4 -34.36 -13.81 38.20
N LEU A 5 -34.99 -13.10 37.26
CA LEU A 5 -34.52 -11.88 36.62
C LEU A 5 -34.56 -10.67 37.57
N SER A 6 -33.68 -9.71 37.32
CA SER A 6 -33.98 -8.27 37.45
C SER A 6 -33.17 -7.49 36.41
N THR A 7 -33.87 -6.63 35.69
CA THR A 7 -33.52 -5.86 34.49
C THR A 7 -32.93 -4.49 34.81
N GLN A 8 -31.98 -4.00 33.99
CA GLN A 8 -31.99 -2.59 33.56
C GLN A 8 -31.13 -2.30 32.30
N SER A 9 -31.85 -2.03 31.20
CA SER A 9 -31.66 -0.91 30.25
C SER A 9 -30.27 -0.64 29.62
N MET A 10 -30.07 -1.16 28.40
CA MET A 10 -29.24 -0.52 27.37
C MET A 10 -30.12 -0.16 26.17
N ARG A 11 -30.12 1.12 25.80
CA ARG A 11 -30.73 1.64 24.57
C ARG A 11 -29.79 1.37 23.40
N THR A 12 -30.26 0.61 22.41
CA THR A 12 -29.63 0.46 21.09
C THR A 12 -30.63 0.90 20.02
N ASN A 13 -30.29 1.96 19.28
CA ASN A 13 -30.90 2.24 17.99
C ASN A 13 -30.24 1.29 16.97
N ALA A 14 -30.91 0.19 16.69
CA ALA A 14 -30.66 -0.65 15.52
C ALA A 14 -31.99 -0.78 14.78
N SER A 15 -32.08 -0.19 13.60
CA SER A 15 -33.15 -0.44 12.63
C SER A 15 -32.62 -0.04 11.27
N VAL A 16 -32.41 -1.03 10.40
CA VAL A 16 -32.84 -1.10 8.99
C VAL A 16 -31.99 -2.19 8.32
N LEU A 17 -32.53 -3.41 8.30
CA LEU A 17 -32.33 -4.36 7.20
C LEU A 17 -33.50 -5.34 7.18
N ALA A 18 -34.35 -5.21 6.16
CA ALA A 18 -35.13 -6.26 5.49
C ALA A 18 -36.38 -5.63 4.84
N ILE A 19 -36.41 -5.60 3.51
CA ILE A 19 -37.51 -6.06 2.64
C ILE A 19 -36.95 -5.98 1.22
N VAL A 20 -36.60 -7.15 0.67
CA VAL A 20 -36.51 -7.38 -0.78
C VAL A 20 -37.89 -7.87 -1.19
N GLY A 21 -38.70 -6.98 -1.75
CA GLY A 21 -39.99 -7.31 -2.36
C GLY A 21 -39.83 -7.29 -3.88
N ILE A 22 -39.69 -8.46 -4.48
CA ILE A 22 -39.77 -8.66 -5.94
C ILE A 22 -41.26 -8.72 -6.29
N THR A 23 -41.78 -7.70 -6.97
CA THR A 23 -43.08 -7.77 -7.65
C THR A 23 -42.85 -8.12 -9.13
N MET A 24 -43.06 -9.40 -9.46
CA MET A 24 -43.26 -9.84 -10.84
C MET A 24 -44.63 -9.39 -11.32
N ALA A 25 -44.69 -8.62 -12.41
CA ALA A 25 -45.92 -8.39 -13.15
C ALA A 25 -46.12 -9.53 -14.16
N THR A 26 -47.12 -10.37 -13.90
CA THR A 26 -47.62 -11.41 -14.79
C THR A 26 -48.46 -10.79 -15.91
N VAL A 27 -48.07 -11.00 -17.17
CA VAL A 27 -48.95 -10.75 -18.33
C VAL A 27 -49.60 -12.07 -18.73
N SER A 28 -50.90 -12.15 -18.51
CA SER A 28 -51.78 -13.27 -18.82
C SER A 28 -51.95 -13.44 -20.33
N HIS A 29 -51.77 -14.67 -20.82
CA HIS A 29 -52.21 -15.08 -22.16
C HIS A 29 -53.74 -15.24 -22.18
N ALA A 30 -54.39 -14.71 -23.22
CA ALA A 30 -55.71 -15.11 -23.66
C ALA A 30 -55.59 -15.67 -25.08
N ALA A 31 -56.07 -16.89 -25.27
CA ALA A 31 -56.15 -17.56 -26.57
C ALA A 31 -57.55 -17.38 -27.18
N ALA A 32 -57.62 -17.15 -28.49
CA ALA A 32 -58.79 -17.45 -29.32
C ALA A 32 -58.39 -17.68 -30.80
N ALA A 33 -58.74 -18.88 -31.28
CA ALA A 33 -59.23 -19.28 -32.60
C ALA A 33 -58.46 -18.95 -33.91
N GLN A 34 -57.76 -19.97 -34.43
CA GLN A 34 -58.10 -20.75 -35.64
C GLN A 34 -58.49 -20.03 -36.95
N GLU A 35 -57.61 -20.11 -37.95
CA GLU A 35 -57.99 -20.36 -39.35
C GLU A 35 -56.86 -21.10 -40.09
N ALA A 36 -57.24 -21.93 -41.06
CA ALA A 36 -56.45 -22.99 -41.66
C ALA A 36 -55.86 -22.62 -43.03
N GLY A 37 -54.74 -23.28 -43.39
CA GLY A 37 -54.45 -23.69 -44.76
C GLY A 37 -53.27 -22.99 -45.45
N ALA A 38 -52.16 -23.72 -45.62
CA ALA A 38 -51.60 -24.09 -46.93
C ALA A 38 -50.26 -24.84 -46.76
N SER A 39 -50.16 -25.96 -47.48
CA SER A 39 -49.07 -26.93 -47.52
C SER A 39 -48.00 -26.60 -48.57
N VAL A 40 -46.71 -26.82 -48.27
CA VAL A 40 -45.61 -27.00 -49.25
C VAL A 40 -44.60 -28.04 -48.69
N PRO A 41 -44.07 -28.98 -49.52
CA PRO A 41 -43.50 -30.28 -49.09
C PRO A 41 -41.99 -30.26 -48.72
N PRO A 42 -41.43 -31.34 -48.14
CA PRO A 42 -40.06 -31.36 -47.62
C PRO A 42 -39.04 -31.62 -48.74
N GLN A 43 -37.91 -30.91 -48.72
CA GLN A 43 -36.74 -31.23 -49.55
C GLN A 43 -35.49 -31.42 -48.66
N SER A 44 -34.89 -32.58 -48.90
CA SER A 44 -33.58 -33.14 -48.54
C SER A 44 -32.52 -32.24 -47.91
N VAL A 45 -31.97 -32.75 -46.81
CA VAL A 45 -30.67 -32.37 -46.23
C VAL A 45 -29.56 -32.85 -47.16
N ASP A 46 -28.77 -31.93 -47.72
CA ASP A 46 -27.48 -32.25 -48.32
C ASP A 46 -26.37 -32.00 -47.30
N THR A 47 -25.45 -32.95 -47.21
CA THR A 47 -24.43 -33.02 -46.16
C THR A 47 -23.13 -32.50 -46.77
N GLN A 48 -22.82 -31.23 -46.57
CA GLN A 48 -21.53 -30.65 -46.96
C GLN A 48 -20.72 -30.35 -45.69
N ALA A 49 -19.55 -30.97 -45.61
CA ALA A 49 -18.59 -30.85 -44.53
C ALA A 49 -18.16 -29.39 -44.34
N ILE A 50 -18.32 -28.87 -43.12
CA ILE A 50 -17.76 -27.58 -42.73
C ILE A 50 -16.28 -27.80 -42.44
N GLU A 51 -15.45 -27.43 -43.41
CA GLU A 51 -14.01 -27.27 -43.24
C GLU A 51 -13.77 -26.13 -42.22
N THR A 52 -13.21 -26.48 -41.07
CA THR A 52 -12.91 -25.52 -40.00
C THR A 52 -11.67 -24.72 -40.40
N ALA A 53 -11.88 -23.54 -40.97
CA ALA A 53 -10.81 -22.57 -41.17
C ALA A 53 -10.18 -22.20 -39.81
N PRO A 54 -8.84 -22.13 -39.69
CA PRO A 54 -8.18 -21.69 -38.48
C PRO A 54 -8.59 -20.25 -38.16
N VAL A 55 -9.05 -20.03 -36.93
CA VAL A 55 -9.38 -18.70 -36.39
C VAL A 55 -8.11 -17.85 -36.41
N HIS A 56 -7.99 -17.00 -37.44
CA HIS A 56 -7.04 -15.91 -37.46
C HIS A 56 -7.52 -14.87 -36.44
N VAL A 57 -6.83 -14.78 -35.30
CA VAL A 57 -7.05 -13.67 -34.36
C VAL A 57 -6.52 -12.42 -35.05
N PRO A 58 -7.38 -11.44 -35.40
CA PRO A 58 -6.90 -10.19 -35.96
C PRO A 58 -6.07 -9.48 -34.89
N VAL A 59 -4.85 -9.07 -35.25
CA VAL A 59 -4.07 -8.12 -34.47
C VAL A 59 -4.78 -6.77 -34.62
N THR A 60 -5.74 -6.50 -33.74
CA THR A 60 -6.31 -5.15 -33.56
C THR A 60 -5.21 -4.24 -33.01
N ASP A 61 -5.19 -2.97 -33.41
CA ASP A 61 -4.18 -1.99 -32.99
C ASP A 61 -3.94 -2.00 -31.47
N ILE A 62 -2.88 -2.69 -31.06
CA ILE A 62 -2.38 -2.68 -29.69
C ILE A 62 -1.50 -1.43 -29.60
N VAL A 63 -1.87 -0.50 -28.72
CA VAL A 63 -0.91 0.48 -28.20
C VAL A 63 0.19 -0.33 -27.51
N VAL A 64 1.33 -0.53 -28.19
CA VAL A 64 2.42 -1.34 -27.64
C VAL A 64 3.05 -0.57 -26.49
N THR A 65 2.67 -0.94 -25.27
CA THR A 65 3.34 -0.43 -24.08
C THR A 65 4.81 -0.90 -24.10
N GLY A 66 5.76 0.03 -23.98
CA GLY A 66 7.20 -0.25 -24.03
C GLY A 66 7.96 0.41 -25.19
N THR A 67 7.27 1.01 -26.16
CA THR A 67 7.86 1.69 -27.34
C THR A 67 6.98 2.84 -27.82
N ARG A 68 7.60 3.88 -28.41
CA ARG A 68 6.88 4.95 -29.13
C ARG A 68 6.74 4.67 -30.63
N LEU A 69 7.31 3.56 -31.11
CA LEU A 69 7.43 3.20 -32.53
C LEU A 69 6.16 2.58 -33.16
N GLY A 70 5.11 2.30 -32.37
CA GLY A 70 3.84 1.74 -32.87
C GLY A 70 3.78 0.20 -32.88
N SER A 71 2.75 -0.35 -33.54
CA SER A 71 2.37 -1.78 -33.50
C SER A 71 3.18 -2.69 -34.43
N ASN A 72 3.86 -2.14 -35.45
CA ASN A 72 4.68 -2.92 -36.41
C ASN A 72 6.03 -3.39 -35.83
N PHE A 73 6.30 -3.16 -34.55
CA PHE A 73 7.54 -3.51 -33.88
C PHE A 73 7.31 -4.37 -32.62
N SER A 74 7.97 -5.53 -32.54
CA SER A 74 7.98 -6.32 -31.31
C SER A 74 9.05 -5.77 -30.36
N ALA A 75 8.62 -5.04 -29.33
CA ALA A 75 9.55 -4.55 -28.31
C ALA A 75 10.31 -5.73 -27.64
N PRO A 76 11.64 -5.63 -27.46
CA PRO A 76 12.43 -6.65 -26.77
C PRO A 76 12.26 -6.61 -25.25
N THR A 77 11.60 -5.58 -24.72
CA THR A 77 11.29 -5.49 -23.29
C THR A 77 10.14 -6.45 -22.95
N PRO A 78 10.25 -7.24 -21.88
CA PRO A 78 9.16 -8.08 -21.40
C PRO A 78 7.91 -7.25 -21.03
N VAL A 79 6.75 -7.74 -21.46
CA VAL A 79 5.44 -7.15 -21.15
C VAL A 79 4.53 -8.28 -20.68
N THR A 80 3.98 -8.13 -19.49
CA THR A 80 2.90 -8.96 -18.96
C THR A 80 1.61 -8.17 -19.07
N SER A 81 0.64 -8.69 -19.83
CA SER A 81 -0.65 -8.03 -20.03
C SER A 81 -1.74 -8.74 -19.23
N ILE A 82 -2.45 -7.99 -18.39
CA ILE A 82 -3.60 -8.47 -17.64
C ILE A 82 -4.86 -7.94 -18.31
N GLY A 83 -5.69 -8.83 -18.86
CA GLY A 83 -6.98 -8.46 -19.44
C GLY A 83 -8.06 -8.23 -18.40
N ALA A 84 -9.08 -7.43 -18.76
CA ALA A 84 -10.29 -7.25 -17.95
C ALA A 84 -10.99 -8.56 -17.60
N GLU A 85 -10.92 -9.56 -18.49
CA GLU A 85 -11.46 -10.91 -18.26
C GLU A 85 -10.90 -11.55 -16.98
N ARG A 86 -9.64 -11.30 -16.62
CA ARG A 86 -9.06 -11.81 -15.37
C ARG A 86 -9.60 -11.08 -14.14
N LEU A 87 -9.87 -9.79 -14.22
CA LEU A 87 -10.49 -9.06 -13.10
C LEU A 87 -11.91 -9.58 -12.85
N ASP A 88 -12.65 -9.75 -13.93
CA ASP A 88 -13.99 -10.34 -13.89
C ASP A 88 -13.93 -11.76 -13.37
N ALA A 89 -13.06 -12.58 -13.97
CA ALA A 89 -12.28 -13.73 -13.48
C ALA A 89 -12.30 -14.00 -11.97
N LEU A 90 -11.98 -12.98 -11.22
CA LEU A 90 -11.69 -13.08 -9.79
C LEU A 90 -12.70 -12.30 -8.94
N GLY A 91 -13.68 -11.62 -9.57
CA GLY A 91 -14.61 -10.72 -8.87
C GLY A 91 -13.90 -9.55 -8.19
N ILE A 92 -12.78 -9.11 -8.77
CA ILE A 92 -11.97 -7.99 -8.27
C ILE A 92 -12.54 -6.69 -8.83
N THR A 93 -12.91 -5.79 -7.93
CA THR A 93 -13.62 -4.53 -8.22
C THR A 93 -12.68 -3.33 -8.27
N ASN A 94 -11.38 -3.55 -8.13
CA ASN A 94 -10.36 -2.51 -8.21
C ASN A 94 -9.08 -3.04 -8.84
N VAL A 95 -8.60 -2.36 -9.88
CA VAL A 95 -7.44 -2.81 -10.64
C VAL A 95 -6.14 -2.83 -9.83
N GLY A 96 -5.97 -1.91 -8.86
CA GLY A 96 -4.80 -1.89 -7.98
C GLY A 96 -4.75 -3.08 -7.05
N GLU A 97 -5.91 -3.61 -6.63
CA GLU A 97 -5.97 -4.83 -5.82
C GLU A 97 -5.55 -6.05 -6.62
N ALA A 98 -5.99 -6.16 -7.89
CA ALA A 98 -5.55 -7.25 -8.75
C ALA A 98 -4.05 -7.20 -9.07
N LEU A 99 -3.51 -6.00 -9.32
CA LEU A 99 -2.08 -5.83 -9.57
C LEU A 99 -1.25 -6.19 -8.34
N ASN A 100 -1.71 -5.85 -7.14
CA ASN A 100 -1.06 -6.23 -5.88
C ASN A 100 -1.08 -7.74 -5.58
N GLN A 101 -1.91 -8.52 -6.28
CA GLN A 101 -1.89 -9.98 -6.19
C GLN A 101 -0.84 -10.61 -7.11
N LEU A 102 -0.39 -9.91 -8.15
CA LEU A 102 0.63 -10.42 -9.05
C LEU A 102 1.97 -10.62 -8.32
N PRO A 103 2.68 -11.72 -8.58
CA PRO A 103 4.00 -12.01 -8.00
C PRO A 103 5.06 -10.93 -8.18
N SER A 104 5.01 -10.17 -9.27
CA SER A 104 5.99 -9.11 -9.57
C SER A 104 5.78 -7.84 -8.74
N PHE A 105 4.65 -7.69 -8.06
CA PHE A 105 4.33 -6.53 -7.24
C PHE A 105 4.41 -6.86 -5.75
N ARG A 106 4.90 -5.89 -4.99
CA ARG A 106 4.76 -5.87 -3.52
C ARG A 106 3.56 -5.01 -3.16
N ALA A 107 2.60 -5.53 -2.40
CA ALA A 107 1.46 -4.75 -1.92
C ALA A 107 1.84 -3.80 -0.77
N SER A 108 2.88 -2.98 -0.96
CA SER A 108 3.45 -2.09 0.07
C SER A 108 2.52 -0.96 0.48
N SER A 109 1.40 -0.78 -0.23
CA SER A 109 0.36 0.19 0.08
C SER A 109 -1.03 -0.37 -0.25
N GLY A 110 -2.00 -0.04 0.60
CA GLY A 110 -3.39 -0.48 0.50
C GLY A 110 -4.05 -0.50 1.88
N PRO A 111 -5.37 -0.76 1.96
CA PRO A 111 -6.10 -0.71 3.22
C PRO A 111 -5.57 -1.64 4.32
N ALA A 112 -5.01 -2.80 3.96
CA ALA A 112 -4.42 -3.75 4.91
C ALA A 112 -2.96 -3.41 5.29
N ALA A 113 -2.25 -2.62 4.48
CA ALA A 113 -0.86 -2.23 4.73
C ALA A 113 -0.73 -0.96 5.59
N GLN A 114 -1.85 -0.30 5.92
CA GLN A 114 -1.89 0.94 6.70
C GLN A 114 -2.61 0.72 8.03
N ALA A 115 -1.89 0.81 9.15
CA ALA A 115 -2.44 0.52 10.47
C ALA A 115 -2.84 1.77 11.28
N ASN A 116 -1.94 2.76 11.38
CA ASN A 116 -2.06 3.87 12.33
C ASN A 116 -1.41 5.19 11.90
N LEU A 117 -0.96 5.27 10.65
CA LEU A 117 -0.30 6.46 10.11
C LEU A 117 -1.32 7.29 9.32
N GLY A 118 -1.33 8.60 9.58
CA GLY A 118 -2.00 9.56 8.69
C GLY A 118 -1.30 9.63 7.32
N GLY A 119 -1.91 10.31 6.35
CA GLY A 119 -1.43 10.42 4.97
C GLY A 119 -2.49 9.99 3.96
N ASN A 120 -2.09 9.43 2.81
CA ASN A 120 -3.04 8.92 1.79
C ASN A 120 -3.68 7.60 2.26
N ILE A 121 -4.61 7.70 3.21
CA ILE A 121 -5.25 6.55 3.84
C ILE A 121 -6.11 5.83 2.79
N GLY A 122 -5.85 4.53 2.59
CA GLY A 122 -6.57 3.68 1.63
C GLY A 122 -6.11 3.81 0.17
N ALA A 123 -5.06 4.60 -0.10
CA ALA A 123 -4.46 4.67 -1.43
C ALA A 123 -3.86 3.32 -1.84
N ARG A 124 -3.99 2.96 -3.12
CA ARG A 124 -3.39 1.78 -3.73
C ARG A 124 -2.29 2.24 -4.68
N LEU A 125 -1.03 2.05 -4.29
CA LEU A 125 0.16 2.42 -5.08
C LEU A 125 0.86 1.15 -5.55
N LEU A 126 1.43 1.22 -6.75
CA LEU A 126 2.06 0.07 -7.40
C LEU A 126 3.55 0.06 -7.13
N ASP A 127 4.05 -1.02 -6.53
CA ASP A 127 5.46 -1.22 -6.18
C ASP A 127 5.99 -2.47 -6.89
N LEU A 128 6.52 -2.25 -8.09
CA LEU A 128 7.08 -3.31 -8.92
C LEU A 128 8.45 -3.73 -8.37
N ARG A 129 8.63 -5.04 -8.15
CA ARG A 129 9.87 -5.68 -7.65
C ARG A 129 10.34 -5.22 -6.27
N GLY A 130 9.45 -4.64 -5.47
CA GLY A 130 9.78 -4.15 -4.14
C GLY A 130 10.73 -2.94 -4.13
N LEU A 131 10.84 -2.23 -5.26
CA LEU A 131 11.69 -1.06 -5.44
C LEU A 131 11.01 0.26 -5.01
N ASP A 132 9.86 0.22 -4.34
CA ASP A 132 9.03 1.35 -3.89
C ASP A 132 8.18 1.98 -5.02
N PRO A 133 6.97 2.51 -4.74
CA PRO A 133 6.11 3.07 -5.79
C PRO A 133 6.72 4.23 -6.59
N GLN A 134 7.65 4.97 -6.02
CA GLN A 134 8.32 6.10 -6.67
C GLN A 134 9.25 5.66 -7.81
N ARG A 135 9.51 4.34 -7.94
CA ARG A 135 10.30 3.74 -9.02
C ARG A 135 9.44 3.01 -10.05
N THR A 136 8.11 3.08 -9.94
CA THR A 136 7.15 2.48 -10.88
C THR A 136 6.32 3.57 -11.55
N LEU A 137 6.44 3.71 -12.87
CA LEU A 137 5.71 4.74 -13.61
C LEU A 137 4.30 4.27 -14.01
N VAL A 138 3.29 5.07 -13.70
CA VAL A 138 1.89 4.78 -14.06
C VAL A 138 1.43 5.63 -15.24
N LEU A 139 0.89 4.97 -16.27
CA LEU A 139 0.36 5.58 -17.48
C LEU A 139 -1.12 5.20 -17.69
N VAL A 140 -1.88 6.08 -18.34
CA VAL A 140 -3.21 5.78 -18.90
C VAL A 140 -3.16 6.13 -20.38
N ASP A 141 -3.40 5.14 -21.24
CA ASP A 141 -3.27 5.24 -22.70
C ASP A 141 -1.94 5.90 -23.14
N GLY A 142 -0.84 5.43 -22.53
CA GLY A 142 0.52 5.90 -22.83
C GLY A 142 0.90 7.26 -22.25
N LYS A 143 -0.01 7.95 -21.56
CA LYS A 143 0.21 9.29 -20.98
C LYS A 143 0.37 9.18 -19.46
N ARG A 144 1.31 9.93 -18.89
CA ARG A 144 1.54 9.96 -17.44
C ARG A 144 0.27 10.33 -16.68
N PHE A 145 -0.05 9.59 -15.62
CA PHE A 145 -1.13 10.00 -14.74
C PHE A 145 -0.65 11.08 -13.75
N VAL A 146 -1.55 11.97 -13.35
CA VAL A 146 -1.20 13.04 -12.39
C VAL A 146 -0.90 12.43 -11.00
N PRO A 147 0.13 12.90 -10.28
CA PRO A 147 0.36 12.52 -8.90
C PRO A 147 -0.87 12.76 -8.04
N SER A 148 -1.39 11.72 -7.40
CA SER A 148 -2.60 11.78 -6.58
C SER A 148 -2.35 11.50 -5.11
N THR A 149 -1.09 11.60 -4.67
CA THR A 149 -0.70 11.49 -3.26
C THR A 149 0.20 12.65 -2.85
N VAL A 150 0.32 12.89 -1.53
CA VAL A 150 1.24 13.90 -0.99
C VAL A 150 2.70 13.62 -1.34
N GLN A 151 3.08 12.34 -1.49
CA GLN A 151 4.42 11.87 -1.82
C GLN A 151 4.72 11.88 -3.32
N GLY A 152 3.77 12.28 -4.18
CA GLY A 152 3.99 12.35 -5.62
C GLY A 152 3.74 11.06 -6.41
N SER A 153 3.22 10.00 -5.77
CA SER A 153 2.82 8.73 -6.40
C SER A 153 1.38 8.77 -6.92
N VAL A 154 1.03 7.80 -7.77
CA VAL A 154 -0.31 7.63 -8.36
C VAL A 154 -1.11 6.57 -7.61
N ASP A 155 -2.23 6.98 -7.04
CA ASP A 155 -3.30 6.11 -6.51
C ASP A 155 -4.16 5.53 -7.65
N THR A 156 -4.10 4.22 -7.84
CA THR A 156 -4.84 3.52 -8.90
C THR A 156 -6.34 3.44 -8.63
N ASN A 157 -6.82 3.80 -7.43
CA ASN A 157 -8.25 3.94 -7.13
C ASN A 157 -8.99 4.90 -8.07
N LEU A 158 -8.26 5.79 -8.74
CA LEU A 158 -8.75 6.82 -9.64
C LEU A 158 -8.94 6.34 -11.09
N ILE A 159 -8.52 5.11 -11.42
CA ILE A 159 -8.64 4.54 -12.77
C ILE A 159 -9.84 3.58 -12.76
N PRO A 160 -10.90 3.83 -13.56
CA PRO A 160 -12.08 2.99 -13.55
C PRO A 160 -11.78 1.61 -14.17
N SER A 161 -11.99 0.55 -13.39
CA SER A 161 -11.91 -0.84 -13.86
C SER A 161 -12.92 -1.17 -14.97
N SER A 162 -14.09 -0.53 -14.97
CA SER A 162 -15.17 -0.77 -15.93
C SER A 162 -14.91 -0.32 -17.38
N LEU A 163 -13.93 0.58 -17.59
CA LEU A 163 -13.44 0.98 -18.92
C LEU A 163 -12.12 0.33 -19.28
N LEU A 164 -11.57 -0.51 -18.40
CA LEU A 164 -10.28 -1.12 -18.62
C LEU A 164 -10.38 -2.20 -19.68
N ARG A 165 -9.46 -2.19 -20.65
CA ARG A 165 -9.28 -3.27 -21.61
C ARG A 165 -8.16 -4.20 -21.18
N THR A 166 -6.98 -3.62 -20.94
CA THR A 166 -5.79 -4.33 -20.45
C THR A 166 -4.96 -3.45 -19.51
N VAL A 167 -4.19 -4.09 -18.63
CA VAL A 167 -3.05 -3.46 -17.95
C VAL A 167 -1.78 -4.10 -18.48
N ASP A 168 -0.88 -3.29 -19.03
CA ASP A 168 0.42 -3.75 -19.49
C ASP A 168 1.49 -3.40 -18.45
N VAL A 169 2.18 -4.41 -17.94
CA VAL A 169 3.29 -4.29 -17.01
C VAL A 169 4.58 -4.51 -17.80
N VAL A 170 5.29 -3.42 -18.07
CA VAL A 170 6.56 -3.42 -18.81
C VAL A 170 7.70 -3.43 -17.81
N THR A 171 8.57 -4.41 -17.94
CA THR A 171 9.56 -4.67 -16.91
C THR A 171 10.99 -4.40 -17.43
N GLY A 172 11.63 -3.35 -16.88
CA GLY A 172 13.00 -2.92 -17.20
C GLY A 172 13.16 -1.93 -18.37
N GLY A 173 14.18 -1.06 -18.29
CA GLY A 173 14.67 -0.22 -19.39
C GLY A 173 13.71 0.81 -19.98
N ALA A 174 12.73 1.24 -19.20
CA ALA A 174 11.65 2.08 -19.69
C ALA A 174 11.94 3.59 -19.60
N SER A 175 12.99 4.03 -18.91
CA SER A 175 13.24 5.47 -18.71
C SER A 175 13.70 6.19 -19.98
N ALA A 176 14.32 5.49 -20.91
CA ALA A 176 14.66 6.07 -22.22
C ALA A 176 13.41 6.43 -23.03
N ALA A 177 12.35 5.60 -22.94
CA ALA A 177 11.10 5.78 -23.66
C ALA A 177 10.13 6.74 -22.95
N TYR A 178 10.00 6.60 -21.62
CA TYR A 178 8.96 7.25 -20.84
C TYR A 178 9.46 8.32 -19.87
N GLY A 179 10.77 8.46 -19.69
CA GLY A 179 11.39 9.41 -18.75
C GLY A 179 11.56 8.87 -17.32
N SER A 180 11.77 9.76 -16.36
CA SER A 180 11.98 9.46 -14.93
C SER A 180 10.97 8.51 -14.32
N ASP A 181 11.35 7.85 -13.24
CA ASP A 181 10.46 7.04 -12.36
C ASP A 181 10.09 5.68 -12.96
N ALA A 182 10.64 5.35 -14.13
CA ALA A 182 10.47 4.08 -14.83
C ALA A 182 11.67 3.14 -14.59
N VAL A 183 12.22 3.14 -13.36
CA VAL A 183 13.39 2.35 -12.96
C VAL A 183 13.01 0.88 -12.76
N ALA A 184 11.94 0.61 -12.01
CA ALA A 184 11.41 -0.75 -11.85
C ALA A 184 10.69 -1.21 -13.13
N GLY A 185 10.01 -0.27 -13.79
CA GLY A 185 9.21 -0.51 -14.99
C GLY A 185 8.06 0.49 -15.15
N VAL A 186 7.14 0.16 -16.04
CA VAL A 186 5.95 0.96 -16.37
C VAL A 186 4.70 0.09 -16.23
N VAL A 187 3.63 0.66 -15.68
CA VAL A 187 2.30 0.07 -15.69
C VAL A 187 1.38 0.97 -16.49
N ASN A 188 0.92 0.50 -17.65
CA ASN A 188 0.03 1.25 -18.53
C ASN A 188 -1.38 0.65 -18.49
N PHE A 189 -2.33 1.46 -18.06
CA PHE A 189 -3.74 1.14 -18.10
C PHE A 189 -4.29 1.54 -19.47
N VAL A 190 -4.75 0.56 -20.24
CA VAL A 190 -5.28 0.77 -21.58
C VAL A 190 -6.80 0.72 -21.50
N LEU A 191 -7.45 1.81 -21.87
CA LEU A 191 -8.90 1.94 -21.81
C LEU A 191 -9.56 1.50 -23.12
N ASP A 192 -10.77 0.99 -23.03
CA ASP A 192 -11.61 0.69 -24.20
C ASP A 192 -12.25 1.98 -24.74
N ARG A 193 -11.53 2.66 -25.63
CA ARG A 193 -11.96 3.92 -26.25
C ARG A 193 -13.04 3.77 -27.32
N LYS A 194 -13.42 2.54 -27.68
CA LYS A 194 -14.46 2.25 -28.68
C LYS A 194 -15.63 1.48 -28.06
N LYS A 195 -15.77 1.53 -26.73
CA LYS A 195 -16.82 0.84 -25.98
C LYS A 195 -18.20 1.26 -26.46
N GLU A 196 -19.04 0.30 -26.80
CA GLU A 196 -20.44 0.55 -27.14
C GLU A 196 -21.40 -0.05 -26.12
N GLY A 197 -22.56 0.60 -25.97
CA GLY A 197 -23.59 0.15 -25.06
C GLY A 197 -23.34 0.59 -23.62
N LEU A 198 -24.08 -0.02 -22.70
CA LEU A 198 -24.08 0.31 -21.28
C LEU A 198 -23.80 -0.93 -20.43
N ASP A 199 -22.77 -0.86 -19.62
CA ASP A 199 -22.38 -1.87 -18.64
C ASP A 199 -22.62 -1.36 -17.23
N GLY A 200 -23.14 -2.22 -16.36
CA GLY A 200 -23.18 -1.94 -14.93
C GLY A 200 -22.84 -3.16 -14.09
N GLU A 201 -22.27 -2.89 -12.92
CA GLU A 201 -22.00 -3.89 -11.89
C GLU A 201 -22.54 -3.40 -10.55
N PHE A 202 -23.10 -4.33 -9.78
CA PHE A 202 -23.34 -4.16 -8.36
C PHE A 202 -22.86 -5.40 -7.63
N SER A 203 -22.05 -5.23 -6.59
CA SER A 203 -21.64 -6.33 -5.73
C SER A 203 -21.53 -5.93 -4.28
N ALA A 204 -21.77 -6.90 -3.40
CA ALA A 204 -21.63 -6.75 -1.97
C ALA A 204 -21.01 -8.01 -1.38
N GLY A 205 -20.22 -7.83 -0.32
CA GLY A 205 -19.55 -8.92 0.35
C GLY A 205 -19.31 -8.65 1.83
N MET A 206 -19.00 -9.71 2.55
CA MET A 206 -18.70 -9.69 3.98
C MET A 206 -17.87 -10.92 4.36
N SER A 207 -17.04 -10.80 5.39
CA SER A 207 -16.33 -11.95 5.94
C SER A 207 -17.31 -12.94 6.61
N GLN A 208 -16.90 -14.20 6.74
CA GLN A 208 -17.64 -15.20 7.53
C GLN A 208 -17.87 -14.76 8.98
N ARG A 209 -17.05 -13.84 9.50
CA ARG A 209 -17.09 -13.35 10.88
C ARG A 209 -17.98 -12.12 11.05
N GLY A 210 -18.62 -11.64 9.98
CA GLY A 210 -19.55 -10.50 10.03
C GLY A 210 -18.85 -9.13 10.05
N ASP A 211 -17.60 -9.07 9.59
CA ASP A 211 -16.82 -7.84 9.41
C ASP A 211 -16.30 -7.73 7.96
N ASP A 212 -15.48 -6.72 7.67
CA ASP A 212 -15.00 -6.41 6.30
C ASP A 212 -16.10 -6.26 5.25
N GLY A 213 -17.25 -5.70 5.66
CA GLY A 213 -18.34 -5.38 4.76
C GLY A 213 -17.85 -4.54 3.58
N ASN A 214 -18.18 -4.97 2.36
CA ASN A 214 -17.80 -4.27 1.14
C ASN A 214 -19.00 -4.12 0.20
N LEU A 215 -19.06 -2.96 -0.46
CA LEU A 215 -20.07 -2.59 -1.44
C LEU A 215 -19.37 -1.95 -2.64
N PHE A 216 -19.72 -2.40 -3.83
CA PHE A 216 -19.22 -1.84 -5.09
C PHE A 216 -20.38 -1.63 -6.07
N ALA A 217 -20.35 -0.50 -6.75
CA ALA A 217 -21.25 -0.21 -7.86
C ALA A 217 -20.48 0.51 -8.96
N SER A 218 -20.68 0.10 -10.21
CA SER A 218 -20.15 0.80 -11.37
C SER A 218 -21.19 0.92 -12.47
N LEU A 219 -21.10 2.01 -13.23
CA LEU A 219 -21.81 2.19 -14.48
C LEU A 219 -20.80 2.74 -15.49
N SER A 220 -20.73 2.12 -16.66
CA SER A 220 -19.88 2.57 -17.75
C SER A 220 -20.57 2.35 -19.08
N GLY A 221 -20.17 3.09 -20.10
CA GLY A 221 -20.73 2.87 -21.42
C GLY A 221 -20.09 3.78 -22.44
N GLY A 222 -20.49 3.61 -23.68
CA GLY A 222 -20.12 4.49 -24.76
C GLY A 222 -21.06 4.41 -25.94
N MET A 223 -20.92 5.40 -26.81
CA MET A 223 -21.73 5.54 -28.01
C MET A 223 -20.94 6.23 -29.09
N SER A 224 -21.22 5.81 -30.33
CA SER A 224 -20.78 6.48 -31.54
C SER A 224 -21.81 7.54 -31.93
N LEU A 225 -21.37 8.79 -32.14
CA LEU A 225 -22.16 9.93 -32.59
C LEU A 225 -21.86 10.16 -34.08
N GLY A 226 -22.61 9.47 -34.94
CA GLY A 226 -22.22 9.29 -36.35
C GLY A 226 -20.98 8.42 -36.47
N ASP A 227 -20.27 8.53 -37.59
CA ASP A 227 -19.16 7.60 -37.92
C ASP A 227 -17.80 8.06 -37.36
N ARG A 228 -17.69 9.32 -36.91
CA ARG A 228 -16.40 9.97 -36.62
C ARG A 228 -16.20 10.35 -35.16
N VAL A 229 -17.23 10.30 -34.33
CA VAL A 229 -17.15 10.73 -32.93
C VAL A 229 -17.55 9.57 -32.04
N HIS A 230 -16.73 9.28 -31.04
CA HIS A 230 -17.00 8.26 -30.05
C HIS A 230 -16.85 8.85 -28.65
N VAL A 231 -17.82 8.56 -27.78
CA VAL A 231 -17.87 9.06 -26.41
C VAL A 231 -17.97 7.89 -25.47
N ILE A 232 -17.12 7.86 -24.45
CA ILE A 232 -17.17 6.90 -23.35
C ILE A 232 -17.30 7.60 -22.00
N GLY A 233 -17.88 6.92 -21.02
CA GLY A 233 -17.96 7.40 -19.65
C GLY A 233 -18.05 6.27 -18.65
N ALA A 234 -17.58 6.52 -17.43
CA ALA A 234 -17.74 5.62 -16.30
C ALA A 234 -17.81 6.35 -14.97
N VAL A 235 -18.51 5.73 -14.03
CA VAL A 235 -18.53 6.08 -12.62
C VAL A 235 -18.46 4.82 -11.78
N GLU A 236 -17.64 4.84 -10.74
CA GLU A 236 -17.46 3.76 -9.77
C GLU A 236 -17.58 4.31 -8.36
N TYR A 237 -18.24 3.55 -7.50
CA TYR A 237 -18.31 3.77 -6.06
C TYR A 237 -17.94 2.49 -5.33
N GLU A 238 -17.05 2.60 -4.33
CA GLU A 238 -16.67 1.49 -3.47
C GLU A 238 -16.67 1.97 -2.02
N LYS A 239 -17.22 1.13 -1.12
CA LYS A 239 -17.15 1.31 0.32
C LYS A 239 -16.65 0.03 0.96
N LEU A 240 -15.61 0.15 1.78
CA LEU A 240 -15.03 -0.90 2.61
C LEU A 240 -15.16 -0.50 4.07
N GLU A 241 -15.71 -1.39 4.90
CA GLU A 241 -15.84 -1.19 6.35
C GLU A 241 -14.53 -1.51 7.10
N GLY A 242 -13.62 -2.25 6.45
CA GLY A 242 -12.34 -2.63 7.01
C GLY A 242 -12.44 -3.69 8.11
N LEU A 243 -11.34 -3.88 8.83
CA LEU A 243 -11.23 -4.85 9.92
C LEU A 243 -11.01 -4.14 11.25
N GLY A 244 -11.46 -4.81 12.32
CA GLY A 244 -11.16 -4.46 13.70
C GLY A 244 -9.68 -4.55 14.03
N THR A 245 -9.37 -4.57 15.33
CA THR A 245 -7.99 -4.64 15.81
C THR A 245 -7.51 -6.08 15.90
N CYS A 246 -6.22 -6.26 16.20
CA CYS A 246 -5.62 -7.57 16.47
C CYS A 246 -6.47 -8.46 17.42
N THR A 247 -7.04 -7.90 18.48
CA THR A 247 -7.86 -8.64 19.45
C THR A 247 -9.19 -9.16 18.88
N SER A 248 -9.58 -8.78 17.67
CA SER A 248 -10.75 -9.38 17.00
C SER A 248 -10.43 -10.68 16.26
N ARG A 249 -9.18 -11.18 16.34
CA ARG A 249 -8.69 -12.35 15.62
C ARG A 249 -7.97 -13.32 16.55
N SER A 250 -8.38 -14.59 16.53
CA SER A 250 -7.80 -15.65 17.37
C SER A 250 -6.31 -15.85 17.15
N TRP A 251 -5.85 -15.75 15.89
CA TRP A 251 -4.43 -15.86 15.53
C TRP A 251 -3.58 -14.68 16.00
N CYS A 252 -4.20 -13.58 16.45
CA CYS A 252 -3.53 -12.36 16.90
C CYS A 252 -3.74 -12.11 18.41
N ASP A 253 -4.68 -12.83 19.05
CA ASP A 253 -5.08 -12.62 20.44
C ASP A 253 -3.93 -12.82 21.44
N SER A 254 -2.92 -13.62 21.09
CA SER A 254 -1.71 -13.81 21.89
C SER A 254 -0.85 -12.55 22.02
N GLN A 255 -1.12 -11.50 21.21
CA GLN A 255 -0.43 -10.21 21.27
C GLN A 255 1.09 -10.38 21.15
N THR A 256 1.53 -11.25 20.25
CA THR A 256 2.94 -11.61 20.08
C THR A 256 3.78 -10.37 19.73
N LEU A 257 4.83 -10.13 20.50
CA LEU A 257 5.76 -9.01 20.33
C LEU A 257 7.21 -9.51 20.30
N ILE A 258 8.12 -8.64 19.86
CA ILE A 258 9.56 -8.85 19.99
C ILE A 258 10.04 -8.22 21.29
N LEU A 259 10.62 -9.03 22.17
CA LEU A 259 11.23 -8.57 23.42
C LEU A 259 12.74 -8.60 23.29
N GLY A 260 13.39 -7.54 23.78
CA GLY A 260 14.84 -7.48 23.91
C GLY A 260 15.28 -8.12 25.22
N ASN A 261 16.29 -8.97 25.16
CA ASN A 261 16.93 -9.62 26.29
C ASN A 261 18.45 -9.39 26.21
N THR A 262 19.12 -9.36 27.37
CA THR A 262 20.58 -9.35 27.38
C THR A 262 21.09 -10.66 26.77
N PRO A 263 21.94 -10.62 25.71
CA PRO A 263 22.36 -11.83 25.01
C PRO A 263 22.95 -12.89 25.97
N GLY A 264 22.43 -14.12 25.91
CA GLY A 264 22.84 -15.25 26.75
C GLY A 264 22.34 -15.22 28.20
N ALA A 265 21.70 -14.13 28.64
CA ALA A 265 21.14 -14.06 29.98
C ALA A 265 20.02 -15.09 30.16
N GLY A 266 20.11 -15.90 31.22
CA GLY A 266 19.18 -17.00 31.45
C GLY A 266 19.23 -18.11 30.39
N GLY A 267 20.29 -18.16 29.56
CA GLY A 267 20.39 -19.10 28.43
C GLY A 267 19.48 -18.74 27.24
N LEU A 268 18.92 -17.52 27.23
CA LEU A 268 18.02 -17.04 26.19
C LEU A 268 18.74 -16.16 25.16
N PRO A 269 18.27 -16.13 23.89
CA PRO A 269 18.79 -15.24 22.86
C PRO A 269 18.52 -13.77 23.19
N ALA A 270 19.11 -12.87 22.41
CA ALA A 270 18.98 -11.43 22.54
C ALA A 270 17.58 -10.90 22.19
N ASN A 271 16.83 -11.63 21.37
CA ASN A 271 15.48 -11.27 20.95
C ASN A 271 14.55 -12.47 21.15
N LEU A 272 13.34 -12.20 21.65
CA LEU A 272 12.31 -13.22 21.90
C LEU A 272 11.02 -12.84 21.18
N ILE A 273 10.49 -13.72 20.33
CA ILE A 273 9.20 -13.59 19.66
C ILE A 273 8.17 -14.39 20.45
N VAL A 274 7.48 -13.71 21.37
CA VAL A 274 6.64 -14.38 22.37
C VAL A 274 5.32 -13.64 22.62
N GLY A 275 4.28 -14.41 22.94
CA GLY A 275 2.99 -13.90 23.41
C GLY A 275 2.93 -13.74 24.93
N GLY A 276 1.82 -13.19 25.45
CA GLY A 276 1.64 -12.99 26.90
C GLY A 276 2.52 -11.87 27.47
N VAL A 277 2.79 -10.86 26.65
CA VAL A 277 3.69 -9.75 26.94
C VAL A 277 2.93 -8.59 27.56
N ASN A 278 3.33 -8.23 28.78
CA ASN A 278 2.77 -7.10 29.52
C ASN A 278 3.80 -5.98 29.69
N THR A 279 3.32 -4.75 29.88
CA THR A 279 4.20 -3.63 30.22
C THR A 279 4.51 -3.63 31.71
N SER A 280 5.78 -3.49 32.08
CA SER A 280 6.24 -3.41 33.48
C SER A 280 6.31 -1.98 34.01
N THR A 281 6.10 -0.97 33.16
CA THR A 281 6.27 0.45 33.50
C THR A 281 5.01 1.28 33.28
N MET A 282 3.89 0.69 32.90
CA MET A 282 2.63 1.41 32.78
C MET A 282 1.46 0.46 33.00
N THR A 283 0.35 1.02 33.46
CA THR A 283 -0.97 0.39 33.48
C THR A 283 -2.01 1.39 32.95
N PRO A 284 -3.24 0.95 32.64
CA PRO A 284 -4.31 1.87 32.25
C PRO A 284 -4.62 2.93 33.32
N GLY A 285 -4.62 2.56 34.59
CA GLY A 285 -4.85 3.47 35.72
C GLY A 285 -3.62 4.26 36.18
N GLY A 286 -2.42 3.87 35.78
CA GLY A 286 -1.16 4.48 36.19
C GLY A 286 -0.32 3.57 37.11
N LEU A 287 1.00 3.65 36.97
CA LEU A 287 1.98 2.89 37.74
C LEU A 287 3.15 3.80 38.15
N ILE A 288 3.49 3.83 39.43
CA ILE A 288 4.66 4.57 39.91
C ILE A 288 5.93 3.77 39.58
N ASN A 289 6.84 4.38 38.82
CA ASN A 289 8.08 3.72 38.36
C ASN A 289 9.33 4.15 39.14
N ARG A 290 9.36 5.40 39.62
CA ARG A 290 10.54 5.99 40.29
C ARG A 290 10.19 7.19 41.16
N SER A 291 10.73 7.23 42.37
CA SER A 291 10.55 8.29 43.36
C SER A 291 11.78 9.20 43.47
N TYR A 292 11.57 10.49 43.74
CA TYR A 292 12.61 11.51 43.84
C TYR A 292 12.42 12.38 45.09
N ASN A 293 13.53 12.75 45.72
CA ASN A 293 13.56 13.67 46.86
C ASN A 293 13.43 15.14 46.39
N ALA A 294 13.39 16.07 47.35
CA ALA A 294 13.28 17.51 47.07
C ALA A 294 14.48 18.08 46.28
N ALA A 295 15.66 17.46 46.38
CA ALA A 295 16.84 17.80 45.59
C ALA A 295 16.79 17.23 44.16
N GLY A 296 15.70 16.54 43.78
CA GLY A 296 15.52 15.93 42.47
C GLY A 296 16.33 14.64 42.27
N GLN A 297 16.95 14.12 43.33
CA GLN A 297 17.73 12.88 43.32
C GLN A 297 16.80 11.68 43.53
N ALA A 298 17.09 10.57 42.85
CA ALA A 298 16.27 9.38 42.97
C ALA A 298 16.45 8.73 44.35
N ILE A 299 15.34 8.29 44.95
CA ILE A 299 15.35 7.66 46.29
C ILE A 299 15.55 6.16 46.14
N GLY A 300 16.57 5.63 46.84
CA GLY A 300 16.90 4.21 46.83
C GLY A 300 17.29 3.66 45.45
N THR A 301 17.42 2.34 45.37
CA THR A 301 17.54 1.60 44.11
C THR A 301 16.16 1.25 43.56
N THR A 302 16.10 0.66 42.37
CA THR A 302 14.85 0.08 41.83
C THR A 302 14.16 -0.87 42.80
N ALA A 303 14.93 -1.69 43.55
CA ALA A 303 14.38 -2.68 44.48
C ALA A 303 13.96 -2.07 45.83
N THR A 304 14.45 -0.89 46.17
CA THR A 304 14.23 -0.25 47.47
C THR A 304 13.51 1.10 47.35
N ASP A 305 12.94 1.39 46.19
CA ASP A 305 12.14 2.58 45.97
C ASP A 305 10.81 2.43 46.73
N PRO A 306 10.46 3.37 47.61
CA PRO A 306 9.33 3.20 48.55
C PRO A 306 7.95 3.17 47.88
N LEU A 307 7.82 3.68 46.65
CA LEU A 307 6.53 3.77 45.96
C LEU A 307 6.49 3.01 44.64
N ARG A 308 7.63 2.52 44.14
CA ARG A 308 7.67 1.73 42.90
C ARG A 308 6.74 0.53 43.02
N GLY A 309 5.97 0.29 41.96
CA GLY A 309 5.00 -0.81 41.94
C GLY A 309 3.63 -0.44 42.50
N THR A 310 3.44 0.80 42.98
CA THR A 310 2.10 1.30 43.31
C THR A 310 1.32 1.55 42.01
N LYS A 311 0.31 0.72 41.74
CA LYS A 311 -0.65 0.90 40.64
C LYS A 311 -1.90 1.62 41.14
N PHE A 312 -2.68 2.18 40.22
CA PHE A 312 -4.01 2.70 40.50
C PHE A 312 -5.05 1.88 39.76
N LEU A 313 -6.09 1.43 40.49
CA LEU A 313 -7.25 0.76 39.92
C LEU A 313 -8.12 1.76 39.14
N ALA A 314 -9.13 1.27 38.42
CA ALA A 314 -9.98 2.12 37.58
C ALA A 314 -10.62 3.30 38.35
N ASP A 315 -10.98 3.09 39.61
CA ASP A 315 -11.55 4.10 40.52
C ASP A 315 -10.49 5.03 41.17
N GLY A 316 -9.21 4.87 40.84
CA GLY A 316 -8.11 5.61 41.43
C GLY A 316 -7.58 5.04 42.76
N THR A 317 -8.15 3.97 43.28
CA THR A 317 -7.68 3.32 44.51
C THR A 317 -6.27 2.76 44.31
N PRO A 318 -5.29 3.05 45.19
CA PRO A 318 -3.94 2.51 45.06
C PRO A 318 -3.90 1.03 45.41
N GLY A 319 -3.12 0.26 44.66
CA GLY A 319 -2.82 -1.15 44.89
C GLY A 319 -1.38 -1.49 44.55
N GLN A 320 -0.99 -2.74 44.77
CA GLN A 320 0.34 -3.23 44.41
C GLN A 320 0.30 -3.95 43.07
N PHE A 321 1.25 -3.62 42.19
CA PHE A 321 1.42 -4.22 40.88
C PHE A 321 2.15 -5.55 40.97
N GLN A 322 1.59 -6.59 40.34
CA GLN A 322 2.23 -7.90 40.30
C GLN A 322 3.15 -7.99 39.09
N TYR A 323 4.45 -7.81 39.32
CA TYR A 323 5.45 -7.97 38.28
C TYR A 323 5.58 -9.44 37.85
N GLY A 324 5.67 -9.65 36.54
CA GLY A 324 6.11 -10.91 35.95
C GLY A 324 7.63 -11.00 35.89
N THR A 325 8.13 -11.84 34.99
CA THR A 325 9.57 -11.91 34.71
C THR A 325 9.95 -10.69 33.87
N LEU A 326 10.78 -9.80 34.41
CA LEU A 326 11.24 -8.63 33.66
C LEU A 326 12.16 -9.06 32.53
N VAL A 327 11.82 -8.67 31.30
CA VAL A 327 12.59 -8.93 30.10
C VAL A 327 12.81 -7.58 29.42
N GLY A 328 13.85 -6.88 29.87
CA GLY A 328 14.11 -5.48 29.53
C GLY A 328 13.41 -4.47 30.46
N PRO A 329 13.39 -3.17 30.08
CA PRO A 329 13.02 -2.08 30.97
C PRO A 329 11.54 -1.70 30.86
N LEU A 330 10.86 -2.13 29.80
CA LEU A 330 9.49 -1.76 29.44
C LEU A 330 8.52 -2.94 29.51
N PHE A 331 9.00 -4.14 29.14
CA PHE A 331 8.16 -5.34 29.04
C PHE A 331 8.50 -6.37 30.11
N MET A 332 7.53 -7.24 30.37
CA MET A 332 7.66 -8.41 31.22
C MET A 332 6.86 -9.57 30.64
N LEU A 333 7.30 -10.78 30.95
CA LEU A 333 6.58 -12.02 30.64
C LEU A 333 5.68 -12.39 31.81
N GLY A 334 4.40 -12.61 31.52
CA GLY A 334 3.39 -12.82 32.54
C GLY A 334 3.19 -11.58 33.42
N GLY A 335 2.91 -11.81 34.70
CA GLY A 335 2.54 -10.73 35.63
C GLY A 335 1.18 -10.14 35.30
N GLU A 336 0.87 -9.02 35.95
CA GLU A 336 -0.39 -8.31 35.74
C GLU A 336 -0.37 -7.52 34.42
N GLY A 337 -1.34 -7.82 33.57
CA GLY A 337 -1.70 -6.99 32.43
C GLY A 337 -3.16 -7.23 32.10
N GLN A 338 -3.93 -6.16 31.92
CA GLN A 338 -5.38 -6.23 31.76
C GLN A 338 -5.83 -6.73 30.36
N GLY A 339 -5.04 -7.58 29.70
CA GLY A 339 -5.27 -8.03 28.31
C GLY A 339 -5.18 -6.91 27.26
N ARG A 340 -4.77 -5.71 27.65
CA ARG A 340 -4.73 -4.49 26.84
C ARG A 340 -3.29 -4.01 26.75
N ASN A 341 -2.62 -4.33 25.65
CA ASN A 341 -1.30 -3.82 25.37
C ASN A 341 -1.40 -2.52 24.56
N GLY A 342 -0.97 -1.43 25.19
CA GLY A 342 -1.10 -0.09 24.62
C GLY A 342 -0.43 0.08 23.27
N PHE A 343 0.53 -0.76 22.88
CA PHE A 343 1.26 -0.66 21.62
C PHE A 343 0.50 -1.23 20.42
N ILE A 344 -0.44 -2.16 20.62
CA ILE A 344 -1.11 -2.90 19.53
C ILE A 344 -2.64 -2.93 19.63
N SER A 345 -3.22 -2.77 20.83
CA SER A 345 -4.67 -3.00 21.03
C SER A 345 -5.60 -2.00 20.33
N ALA A 346 -5.09 -0.87 19.82
CA ALA A 346 -5.89 0.14 19.10
C ALA A 346 -5.67 0.14 17.58
N LEU A 347 -4.76 -0.69 17.07
CA LEU A 347 -4.37 -0.69 15.66
C LEU A 347 -5.33 -1.55 14.85
N ARG A 348 -5.92 -0.98 13.79
CA ARG A 348 -6.79 -1.74 12.88
C ARG A 348 -5.96 -2.65 11.99
N LEU A 349 -6.51 -3.83 11.68
CA LEU A 349 -5.91 -4.77 10.76
C LEU A 349 -6.17 -4.39 9.29
N LYS A 350 -7.22 -3.63 9.00
CA LYS A 350 -7.54 -3.10 7.67
C LYS A 350 -8.36 -1.84 7.82
N VAL A 351 -7.98 -0.76 7.16
CA VAL A 351 -8.68 0.53 7.32
C VAL A 351 -9.97 0.59 6.50
N PRO A 352 -11.03 1.23 7.01
CA PRO A 352 -12.19 1.57 6.21
C PRO A 352 -11.83 2.61 5.14
N LEU A 353 -12.49 2.47 3.99
CA LEU A 353 -12.27 3.29 2.80
C LEU A 353 -13.61 3.58 2.10
N GLU A 354 -13.74 4.78 1.56
CA GLU A 354 -14.80 5.16 0.64
C GLU A 354 -14.14 5.81 -0.58
N ARG A 355 -14.42 5.31 -1.79
CA ARG A 355 -13.94 5.92 -3.04
C ARG A 355 -15.05 6.17 -4.05
N VAL A 356 -14.88 7.24 -4.80
CA VAL A 356 -15.61 7.54 -6.03
C VAL A 356 -14.57 7.77 -7.12
N SER A 357 -14.74 7.15 -8.28
CA SER A 357 -13.97 7.43 -9.49
C SER A 357 -14.92 7.73 -10.64
N SER A 358 -14.65 8.75 -11.43
CA SER A 358 -15.36 9.03 -12.66
C SER A 358 -14.41 9.40 -13.79
N TYR A 359 -14.78 8.97 -14.99
CA TYR A 359 -14.02 9.17 -16.20
C TYR A 359 -14.97 9.47 -17.35
N GLY A 360 -14.58 10.37 -18.23
CA GLY A 360 -15.24 10.59 -19.50
C GLY A 360 -14.21 10.90 -20.57
N ALA A 361 -14.40 10.36 -21.76
CA ALA A 361 -13.56 10.70 -22.89
C ALA A 361 -14.35 10.82 -24.18
N VAL A 362 -13.87 11.70 -25.05
CA VAL A 362 -14.36 11.91 -26.40
C VAL A 362 -13.19 11.70 -27.35
N THR A 363 -13.40 10.92 -28.41
CA THR A 363 -12.47 10.79 -29.54
C THR A 363 -13.23 11.21 -30.79
N ALA A 364 -12.69 12.15 -31.56
CA ALA A 364 -13.31 12.72 -32.73
C ALA A 364 -12.33 12.75 -33.91
N GLU A 365 -12.65 12.02 -34.98
CA GLU A 365 -11.98 12.08 -36.27
C GLU A 365 -12.43 13.36 -36.99
N LEU A 366 -11.67 14.44 -36.84
CA LEU A 366 -12.00 15.74 -37.44
C LEU A 366 -11.88 15.69 -38.97
N THR A 367 -10.95 14.89 -39.47
CA THR A 367 -10.76 14.52 -40.87
C THR A 367 -10.27 13.07 -40.93
N ASP A 368 -10.06 12.50 -42.11
CA ASP A 368 -9.51 11.14 -42.24
C ASP A 368 -8.08 11.02 -41.68
N ASP A 369 -7.38 12.15 -41.60
CA ASP A 369 -5.98 12.22 -41.18
C ASP A 369 -5.81 12.83 -39.78
N VAL A 370 -6.85 13.38 -39.16
CA VAL A 370 -6.73 14.14 -37.90
C VAL A 370 -7.75 13.66 -36.88
N THR A 371 -7.25 13.21 -35.72
CA THR A 371 -8.05 12.76 -34.59
C THR A 371 -7.78 13.63 -33.38
N LEU A 372 -8.86 14.15 -32.77
CA LEU A 372 -8.84 14.88 -31.51
C LEU A 372 -9.35 13.97 -30.39
N SER A 373 -8.66 13.95 -29.25
CA SER A 373 -9.12 13.26 -28.05
C SER A 373 -9.18 14.21 -26.86
N ALA A 374 -10.23 14.12 -26.04
CA ALA A 374 -10.33 14.83 -24.78
C ALA A 374 -10.73 13.86 -23.67
N ASP A 375 -10.00 13.87 -22.56
CA ASP A 375 -10.24 13.01 -21.40
C ASP A 375 -10.42 13.87 -20.14
N LEU A 376 -11.43 13.54 -19.33
CA LEU A 376 -11.68 14.16 -18.03
C LEU A 376 -11.82 13.05 -16.99
N SER A 377 -11.12 13.18 -15.87
CA SER A 377 -11.27 12.25 -14.75
C SER A 377 -11.31 12.99 -13.41
N TYR A 378 -12.18 12.51 -12.54
CA TYR A 378 -12.27 12.94 -11.15
C TYR A 378 -12.23 11.71 -10.25
N GLY A 379 -11.56 11.80 -9.11
CA GLY A 379 -11.75 10.79 -8.10
C GLY A 379 -11.52 11.32 -6.70
N ARG A 380 -12.21 10.71 -5.75
CA ARG A 380 -12.18 11.02 -4.34
C ARG A 380 -11.95 9.76 -3.54
N VAL A 381 -10.95 9.78 -2.69
CA VAL A 381 -10.61 8.68 -1.79
C VAL A 381 -10.63 9.20 -0.37
N LYS A 382 -11.40 8.56 0.51
CA LYS A 382 -11.53 8.93 1.92
C LYS A 382 -11.27 7.71 2.79
N GLY A 383 -10.23 7.79 3.61
CA GLY A 383 -9.84 6.71 4.53
C GLY A 383 -9.74 7.21 5.97
N THR A 384 -9.89 6.29 6.94
CA THR A 384 -9.76 6.62 8.37
C THR A 384 -8.89 5.61 9.11
N VAL A 385 -7.93 6.13 9.88
CA VAL A 385 -7.09 5.35 10.81
C VAL A 385 -7.34 5.79 12.25
N ASP A 386 -7.16 4.85 13.17
CA ASP A 386 -6.96 5.16 14.58
C ASP A 386 -5.44 5.20 14.84
N GLY A 387 -4.97 6.29 15.45
CA GLY A 387 -3.57 6.49 15.83
C GLY A 387 -3.21 5.70 17.08
N ALA A 388 -1.95 5.81 17.50
CA ALA A 388 -1.52 5.30 18.79
C ALA A 388 -2.29 5.98 19.94
N ILE A 389 -2.71 5.21 20.94
CA ILE A 389 -3.18 5.77 22.21
C ILE A 389 -2.03 6.53 22.89
N PHE A 390 -2.37 7.53 23.70
CA PHE A 390 -1.39 8.21 24.53
C PHE A 390 -0.81 7.26 25.58
N ARG A 391 0.51 7.25 25.70
CA ARG A 391 1.24 6.41 26.64
C ARG A 391 2.44 7.17 27.16
N ASP A 392 2.64 7.13 28.47
CA ASP A 392 3.90 7.51 29.11
C ASP A 392 4.39 6.31 29.93
N PHE A 393 5.64 5.90 29.75
CA PHE A 393 6.28 4.80 30.51
C PHE A 393 7.49 5.26 31.32
N ASN A 394 7.99 6.47 31.09
CA ASN A 394 9.25 6.96 31.68
C ASN A 394 9.13 8.38 32.26
N GLY A 395 7.92 8.95 32.30
CA GLY A 395 7.65 10.27 32.86
C GLY A 395 8.11 11.42 31.98
N THR A 396 8.39 11.17 30.70
CA THR A 396 8.84 12.21 29.76
C THR A 396 7.69 13.06 29.22
N LEU A 397 6.45 12.56 29.25
CA LEU A 397 5.29 13.24 28.66
C LEU A 397 4.32 13.80 29.71
N LEU A 398 4.19 13.13 30.86
CA LEU A 398 3.43 13.60 32.02
C LEU A 398 4.29 14.42 33.00
N GLY A 399 5.61 14.40 32.82
CA GLY A 399 6.55 14.97 33.79
C GLY A 399 6.57 14.20 35.11
N ARG A 400 7.18 14.80 36.13
CA ARG A 400 7.14 14.27 37.51
C ARG A 400 5.90 14.78 38.22
N ILE A 401 5.12 13.89 38.80
CA ILE A 401 4.00 14.26 39.66
C ILE A 401 4.55 14.72 41.00
N LYS A 402 4.27 15.97 41.37
CA LYS A 402 4.74 16.60 42.61
C LYS A 402 3.84 16.20 43.79
N ARG A 403 4.43 16.12 44.98
CA ARG A 403 3.75 15.74 46.23
C ARG A 403 2.50 16.58 46.53
N ASP A 404 2.50 17.85 46.16
CA ASP A 404 1.40 18.79 46.42
C ASP A 404 0.24 18.66 45.42
N ASN A 405 0.28 17.69 44.51
CA ASN A 405 -0.83 17.40 43.61
C ASN A 405 -2.03 16.82 44.39
N PRO A 406 -3.20 17.50 44.39
CA PRO A 406 -4.35 17.13 45.21
C PRO A 406 -5.06 15.85 44.76
N PHE A 407 -4.75 15.35 43.56
CA PHE A 407 -5.31 14.08 43.08
C PHE A 407 -4.57 12.84 43.61
N ILE A 408 -3.40 13.00 44.25
CA ILE A 408 -2.68 11.88 44.84
C ILE A 408 -3.54 11.27 45.97
N PRO A 409 -3.86 9.95 45.93
CA PRO A 409 -4.62 9.31 46.99
C PRO A 409 -3.95 9.46 48.36
N ALA A 410 -4.73 9.69 49.42
CA ALA A 410 -4.23 10.01 50.75
C ALA A 410 -3.20 9.01 51.31
N ALA A 411 -3.36 7.71 51.00
CA ALA A 411 -2.41 6.67 51.39
C ALA A 411 -1.04 6.84 50.71
N VAL A 412 -1.02 7.19 49.41
CA VAL A 412 0.21 7.45 48.66
C VAL A 412 0.86 8.74 49.14
N ALA A 413 0.07 9.79 49.35
CA ALA A 413 0.53 11.06 49.92
C ALA A 413 1.22 10.87 51.29
N SER A 414 0.63 10.07 52.18
CA SER A 414 1.21 9.75 53.49
C SER A 414 2.51 8.95 53.36
N ALA A 415 2.56 8.00 52.42
CA ALA A 415 3.78 7.23 52.14
C ALA A 415 4.89 8.10 51.54
N MET A 416 4.56 9.09 50.72
CA MET A 416 5.52 10.07 50.22
C MET A 416 6.14 10.87 51.36
N ASP A 417 5.32 11.39 52.28
CA ASP A 417 5.80 12.18 53.42
C ASP A 417 6.72 11.36 54.34
N ALA A 418 6.31 10.13 54.66
CA ALA A 418 7.08 9.23 55.51
C ALA A 418 8.45 8.86 54.94
N ASN A 419 8.62 8.91 53.62
CA ASN A 419 9.84 8.50 52.93
C ASN A 419 10.59 9.67 52.25
N GLY A 420 10.18 10.93 52.52
CA GLY A 420 10.83 12.12 51.94
C GLY A 420 10.71 12.23 50.41
N VAL A 421 9.66 11.65 49.82
CA VAL A 421 9.41 11.71 48.37
C VAL A 421 8.75 13.04 48.02
N ALA A 422 9.43 13.87 47.23
CA ALA A 422 8.89 15.16 46.75
C ALA A 422 8.17 15.03 45.40
N SER A 423 8.55 14.04 44.58
CA SER A 423 7.89 13.77 43.30
C SER A 423 8.13 12.35 42.81
N PHE A 424 7.32 11.86 41.87
CA PHE A 424 7.53 10.55 41.24
C PHE A 424 7.19 10.55 39.74
N ILE A 425 7.70 9.53 39.05
CA ILE A 425 7.37 9.20 37.66
C ILE A 425 6.15 8.28 37.63
N LEU A 426 5.11 8.69 36.92
CA LEU A 426 3.91 7.89 36.66
C LEU A 426 3.92 7.40 35.21
N GLY A 427 3.82 6.09 35.01
CA GLY A 427 3.57 5.52 33.70
C GLY A 427 2.10 5.16 33.52
N LYS A 428 1.46 5.65 32.45
CA LYS A 428 0.04 5.45 32.13
C LYS A 428 -0.17 5.15 30.66
N ALA A 429 -0.99 4.14 30.36
CA ALA A 429 -1.58 3.92 29.05
C ALA A 429 -3.01 4.49 29.03
N ALA A 430 -3.21 5.69 28.49
CA ALA A 430 -4.49 6.40 28.59
C ALA A 430 -5.51 5.91 27.54
N PHE A 431 -5.97 4.66 27.71
CA PHE A 431 -7.03 4.12 26.86
C PHE A 431 -8.37 4.83 27.06
N ASP A 432 -8.57 5.42 28.23
CA ASP A 432 -9.72 6.25 28.63
C ASP A 432 -9.80 7.57 27.84
N LEU A 433 -8.66 8.15 27.44
CA LEU A 433 -8.63 9.27 26.49
C LEU A 433 -8.92 8.82 25.05
N GLY A 434 -8.73 7.53 24.76
CA GLY A 434 -8.85 6.95 23.43
C GLY A 434 -7.71 7.35 22.49
N PRO A 435 -7.63 6.70 21.31
CA PRO A 435 -6.66 7.08 20.29
C PRO A 435 -7.08 8.39 19.60
N GLY A 436 -6.08 9.09 19.06
CA GLY A 436 -6.35 10.10 18.03
C GLY A 436 -6.91 9.43 16.79
N ARG A 437 -7.82 10.08 16.06
CA ARG A 437 -8.39 9.56 14.81
C ARG A 437 -8.05 10.47 13.66
N ALA A 438 -7.44 9.95 12.61
CA ALA A 438 -7.17 10.71 11.38
C ALA A 438 -8.07 10.25 10.26
N THR A 439 -8.77 11.20 9.64
CA THR A 439 -9.46 11.03 8.37
C THR A 439 -8.74 11.83 7.30
N SER A 440 -8.35 11.15 6.23
CA SER A 440 -7.77 11.76 5.06
C SER A 440 -8.76 11.74 3.91
N THR A 441 -8.77 12.79 3.12
CA THR A 441 -9.54 12.89 1.89
C THR A 441 -8.65 13.44 0.81
N THR A 442 -8.57 12.72 -0.30
CA THR A 442 -7.81 13.09 -1.48
C THR A 442 -8.78 13.23 -2.64
N GLU A 443 -8.82 14.41 -3.26
CA GLU A 443 -9.64 14.70 -4.44
C GLU A 443 -8.70 15.04 -5.60
N THR A 444 -8.78 14.29 -6.69
CA THR A 444 -7.93 14.47 -7.87
C THR A 444 -8.78 14.80 -9.09
N TYR A 445 -8.34 15.81 -9.84
CA TYR A 445 -8.93 16.27 -11.09
C TYR A 445 -7.86 16.17 -12.17
N ARG A 446 -8.21 15.66 -13.34
CA ARG A 446 -7.32 15.60 -14.49
C ARG A 446 -8.09 15.88 -15.77
N GLY A 447 -7.48 16.66 -16.64
CA GLY A 447 -7.93 16.90 -18.00
C GLY A 447 -6.78 16.67 -18.98
N VAL A 448 -7.06 15.99 -20.09
CA VAL A 448 -6.10 15.78 -21.18
C VAL A 448 -6.74 16.16 -22.49
N LEU A 449 -6.00 16.90 -23.31
CA LEU A 449 -6.32 17.15 -24.71
C LEU A 449 -5.21 16.54 -25.54
N GLY A 450 -5.56 15.70 -26.51
CA GLY A 450 -4.65 15.06 -27.44
C GLY A 450 -5.07 15.34 -28.89
N LEU A 451 -4.09 15.46 -29.76
CA LEU A 451 -4.26 15.61 -31.20
C LEU A 451 -3.29 14.65 -31.89
N GLU A 452 -3.82 13.79 -32.74
CA GLU A 452 -3.06 12.92 -33.62
C GLU A 452 -3.32 13.37 -35.07
N ALA A 453 -2.26 13.50 -35.86
CA ALA A 453 -2.36 13.85 -37.27
C ALA A 453 -1.42 12.98 -38.11
N ARG A 454 -2.00 12.30 -39.10
CA ARG A 454 -1.28 11.55 -40.14
C ARG A 454 -0.80 12.55 -41.20
N LEU A 455 0.52 12.68 -41.33
CA LEU A 455 1.18 13.60 -42.26
C LEU A 455 1.40 12.96 -43.64
N SER A 456 1.56 11.64 -43.65
CA SER A 456 1.62 10.77 -44.83
C SER A 456 1.23 9.35 -44.43
N ASP A 457 1.26 8.40 -45.36
CA ASP A 457 0.99 6.98 -45.07
C ASP A 457 1.95 6.37 -44.04
N THR A 458 3.14 6.96 -43.87
CA THR A 458 4.19 6.44 -42.99
C THR A 458 4.57 7.38 -41.85
N TRP A 459 4.03 8.60 -41.79
CA TRP A 459 4.38 9.59 -40.75
C TRP A 459 3.15 10.07 -39.98
N THR A 460 3.25 10.07 -38.66
CA THR A 460 2.23 10.55 -37.73
C THR A 460 2.85 11.48 -36.70
N VAL A 461 2.19 12.60 -36.42
CA VAL A 461 2.52 13.49 -35.30
C VAL A 461 1.45 13.40 -34.23
N ASN A 462 1.88 13.30 -32.98
CA ASN A 462 1.01 13.30 -31.81
C ASN A 462 1.40 14.48 -30.92
N GLY A 463 0.41 15.25 -30.48
CA GLY A 463 0.57 16.31 -29.49
C GLY A 463 -0.42 16.14 -28.35
N PHE A 464 -0.02 16.49 -27.13
CA PHE A 464 -0.95 16.51 -26.01
C PHE A 464 -0.64 17.62 -24.99
N TYR A 465 -1.68 18.02 -24.27
CA TYR A 465 -1.60 18.84 -23.07
C TYR A 465 -2.39 18.18 -21.94
N GLN A 466 -1.81 18.11 -20.76
CA GLN A 466 -2.42 17.59 -19.55
C GLN A 466 -2.36 18.63 -18.43
N TYR A 467 -3.49 18.81 -17.76
CA TYR A 467 -3.58 19.51 -16.50
C TYR A 467 -4.07 18.53 -15.42
N GLY A 468 -3.47 18.60 -14.24
CA GLY A 468 -3.89 17.81 -13.11
C GLY A 468 -3.79 18.58 -11.81
N ARG A 469 -4.74 18.35 -10.90
CA ARG A 469 -4.75 18.94 -9.56
C ARG A 469 -5.22 17.94 -8.53
N THR A 470 -4.50 17.83 -7.43
CA THR A 470 -4.89 17.00 -6.28
C THR A 470 -4.97 17.84 -5.02
N ASN A 471 -6.15 17.84 -4.40
CA ASN A 471 -6.39 18.43 -3.09
C ASN A 471 -6.38 17.32 -2.04
N PHE A 472 -5.35 17.30 -1.20
CA PHE A 472 -5.28 16.46 -0.02
C PHE A 472 -5.70 17.26 1.22
N THR A 473 -6.55 16.67 2.06
CA THR A 473 -6.87 17.21 3.38
C THR A 473 -6.85 16.08 4.40
N GLN A 474 -6.15 16.30 5.51
CA GLN A 474 -6.24 15.42 6.67
C GLN A 474 -6.78 16.20 7.86
N ARG A 475 -7.76 15.60 8.54
CA ARG A 475 -8.29 16.06 9.82
C ARG A 475 -8.00 14.98 10.84
N ALA A 476 -7.30 15.36 11.89
CA ALA A 476 -7.04 14.49 13.02
C ALA A 476 -7.78 15.04 14.24
N THR A 477 -8.53 14.20 14.94
CA THR A 477 -9.32 14.57 16.12
C THR A 477 -8.87 13.79 17.33
N ASN A 478 -9.17 14.31 18.52
CA ASN A 478 -8.82 13.66 19.79
C ASN A 478 -7.30 13.46 19.95
N LEU A 479 -6.51 14.42 19.49
CA LEU A 479 -5.06 14.41 19.63
C LEU A 479 -4.65 14.97 20.98
N VAL A 480 -3.84 14.23 21.74
CA VAL A 480 -3.30 14.74 23.00
C VAL A 480 -2.30 15.87 22.73
N ASN A 481 -2.59 17.06 23.24
CA ASN A 481 -1.73 18.23 23.20
C ASN A 481 -0.75 18.17 24.37
N LEU A 482 0.54 17.96 24.07
CA LEU A 482 1.55 17.68 25.09
C LEU A 482 1.77 18.86 26.04
N ALA A 483 1.77 20.09 25.52
CA ALA A 483 1.95 21.29 26.34
C ALA A 483 0.78 21.52 27.30
N LYS A 484 -0.47 21.33 26.83
CA LYS A 484 -1.65 21.43 27.66
C LYS A 484 -1.76 20.30 28.68
N LEU A 485 -1.37 19.08 28.30
CA LEU A 485 -1.33 17.96 29.24
C LEU A 485 -0.40 18.25 30.43
N LEU A 486 0.82 18.73 30.18
CA LEU A 486 1.77 19.10 31.24
C LEU A 486 1.21 20.16 32.18
N LYS A 487 0.53 21.20 31.65
CA LYS A 487 -0.13 22.21 32.47
C LYS A 487 -1.27 21.65 33.33
N ALA A 488 -2.08 20.77 32.74
CA ALA A 488 -3.26 20.22 33.40
C ALA A 488 -2.91 19.19 34.48
N VAL A 489 -1.85 18.41 34.28
CA VAL A 489 -1.38 17.40 35.23
C VAL A 489 -0.69 18.05 36.44
N ASP A 490 -0.05 19.22 36.28
CA ASP A 490 0.50 19.98 37.41
C ASP A 490 -0.60 20.75 38.16
N ALA A 491 -1.40 20.04 38.95
CA ALA A 491 -2.49 20.59 39.75
C ALA A 491 -2.06 20.88 41.20
N VAL A 492 -2.71 21.86 41.84
CA VAL A 492 -2.52 22.26 43.25
C VAL A 492 -3.84 22.61 43.92
N GLN A 493 -3.86 22.57 45.24
CA GLN A 493 -4.95 23.14 46.04
C GLN A 493 -4.68 24.63 46.30
N SER A 494 -5.61 25.51 45.93
CA SER A 494 -5.55 26.95 46.25
C SER A 494 -6.96 27.49 46.50
N GLY A 495 -7.16 28.26 47.56
CA GLY A 495 -8.47 28.85 47.89
C GLY A 495 -9.61 27.83 48.08
N GLY A 496 -9.29 26.58 48.46
CA GLY A 496 -10.29 25.50 48.58
C GLY A 496 -10.69 24.83 47.26
N GLN A 497 -10.07 25.22 46.14
CA GLN A 497 -10.31 24.64 44.82
C GLN A 497 -9.05 23.93 44.30
N THR A 498 -9.26 22.88 43.50
CA THR A 498 -8.20 22.26 42.71
C THR A 498 -8.02 23.09 41.43
N LEU A 499 -6.84 23.66 41.23
CA LEU A 499 -6.49 24.48 40.07
C LEU A 499 -5.23 23.94 39.39
N CYS A 500 -5.05 24.25 38.10
CA CYS A 500 -3.75 24.07 37.47
C CYS A 500 -2.77 25.03 38.13
N ARG A 501 -1.54 24.58 38.43
CA ARG A 501 -0.53 25.40 39.12
C ARG A 501 -0.26 26.72 38.42
N ILE A 502 -0.28 26.69 37.08
CA ILE A 502 -0.10 27.89 36.24
C ILE A 502 -1.15 28.98 36.50
N ASN A 503 -2.29 28.67 37.14
CA ASN A 503 -3.32 29.65 37.50
C ASN A 503 -3.35 29.95 39.01
N ALA A 504 -2.44 29.35 39.78
CA ALA A 504 -2.38 29.46 41.24
C ALA A 504 -1.02 29.99 41.73
N ASP A 505 -0.09 30.27 40.81
CA ASP A 505 1.20 30.87 41.11
C ASP A 505 1.11 32.41 41.12
N ALA A 506 2.23 33.10 41.34
CA ALA A 506 2.28 34.56 41.41
C ALA A 506 2.46 35.25 40.04
N ILE A 507 2.61 34.49 38.96
CA ILE A 507 3.02 34.95 37.62
C ILE A 507 1.78 35.05 36.72
N ALA A 508 0.92 36.04 36.96
CA ALA A 508 -0.33 36.21 36.22
C ALA A 508 -0.19 36.28 34.67
N SER A 509 1.01 36.54 34.14
CA SER A 509 1.27 36.54 32.69
C SER A 509 1.33 35.14 32.07
N ASN A 510 1.49 34.07 32.86
CA ASN A 510 1.50 32.70 32.36
C ASN A 510 0.12 32.01 32.47
N ASP A 511 -0.83 32.62 33.21
CA ASP A 511 -2.18 32.11 33.45
C ASP A 511 -2.85 31.62 32.16
N ASP A 512 -3.50 30.47 32.27
CA ASP A 512 -4.32 29.86 31.24
C ASP A 512 -5.70 29.57 31.84
N ALA A 513 -6.61 30.53 31.72
CA ALA A 513 -7.97 30.44 32.27
C ALA A 513 -8.78 29.23 31.74
N ALA A 514 -8.37 28.64 30.62
CA ALA A 514 -9.00 27.44 30.08
C ALA A 514 -8.44 26.13 30.68
N CYS A 515 -7.35 26.19 31.44
CA CYS A 515 -6.74 25.02 32.05
C CYS A 515 -7.68 24.39 33.07
N ALA A 516 -8.03 23.13 32.81
CA ALA A 516 -8.81 22.29 33.70
C ALA A 516 -7.89 21.20 34.27
N PRO A 517 -7.78 21.05 35.61
CA PRO A 517 -6.91 20.06 36.24
C PRO A 517 -7.22 18.63 35.78
N PHE A 518 -6.20 17.91 35.35
CA PHE A 518 -6.29 16.54 34.87
C PHE A 518 -5.86 15.58 35.98
N ASN A 519 -6.76 14.68 36.38
CA ASN A 519 -6.44 13.59 37.31
C ASN A 519 -5.83 12.41 36.54
N PRO A 520 -4.54 12.08 36.72
CA PRO A 520 -3.90 10.98 36.01
C PRO A 520 -4.06 9.62 36.73
N PHE A 521 -4.70 9.56 37.90
CA PHE A 521 -4.82 8.35 38.72
C PHE A 521 -6.15 7.65 38.49
N GLY A 522 -6.09 6.42 37.98
CA GLY A 522 -7.24 5.61 37.58
C GLY A 522 -7.65 5.80 36.12
N GLU A 523 -8.77 5.20 35.75
CA GLU A 523 -9.34 5.27 34.39
C GLU A 523 -10.59 6.15 34.42
N GLY A 524 -10.62 7.19 33.58
CA GLY A 524 -11.77 8.11 33.47
C GLY A 524 -12.03 8.97 34.72
N GLN A 525 -11.04 9.11 35.61
CA GLN A 525 -11.16 9.90 36.85
C GLN A 525 -10.97 11.41 36.66
N TYR A 526 -10.60 11.86 35.46
CA TYR A 526 -10.53 13.27 35.09
C TYR A 526 -11.92 13.81 34.68
N SER A 527 -12.11 15.12 34.80
CA SER A 527 -13.34 15.77 34.34
C SER A 527 -13.41 15.84 32.81
N GLN A 528 -14.62 15.97 32.26
CA GLN A 528 -14.80 16.19 30.82
C GLN A 528 -14.12 17.48 30.35
N ALA A 529 -14.06 18.51 31.20
CA ALA A 529 -13.36 19.76 30.90
C ALA A 529 -11.85 19.54 30.78
N ALA A 530 -11.26 18.72 31.65
CA ALA A 530 -9.84 18.36 31.58
C ALA A 530 -9.52 17.56 30.32
N ALA A 531 -10.36 16.56 29.98
CA ALA A 531 -10.22 15.80 28.74
C ALA A 531 -10.29 16.70 27.49
N ALA A 532 -11.24 17.63 27.46
CA ALA A 532 -11.39 18.59 26.36
C ALA A 532 -10.24 19.62 26.29
N TYR A 533 -9.63 19.97 27.43
CA TYR A 533 -8.49 20.88 27.46
C TYR A 533 -7.22 20.21 26.92
N VAL A 534 -6.94 18.96 27.32
CA VAL A 534 -5.71 18.24 26.93
C VAL A 534 -5.78 17.60 25.55
N THR A 535 -6.96 17.52 24.95
CA THR A 535 -7.15 17.01 23.58
C THR A 535 -7.45 18.14 22.60
N GLY A 536 -7.14 17.92 21.33
CA GLY A 536 -7.38 18.90 20.28
C GLY A 536 -7.49 18.26 18.90
N ASN A 537 -7.67 19.12 17.90
CA ASN A 537 -7.82 18.72 16.51
C ASN A 537 -6.65 19.28 15.69
N GLY A 538 -6.01 18.41 14.91
CA GLY A 538 -5.01 18.77 13.92
C GLY A 538 -5.60 18.84 12.51
N ARG A 539 -5.08 19.73 11.68
CA ARG A 539 -5.47 19.86 10.27
C ARG A 539 -4.25 20.14 9.40
N GLN A 540 -4.22 19.46 8.26
CA GLN A 540 -3.34 19.81 7.14
C GLN A 540 -4.10 19.80 5.83
N ARG A 541 -3.63 20.61 4.88
CA ARG A 541 -4.11 20.65 3.51
C ARG A 541 -2.91 20.77 2.59
N THR A 542 -2.93 20.03 1.48
CA THR A 542 -1.90 20.11 0.44
C THR A 542 -2.59 20.16 -0.92
N ILE A 543 -2.13 21.05 -1.79
CA ILE A 543 -2.60 21.17 -3.17
C ILE A 543 -1.40 20.89 -4.07
N ASN A 544 -1.51 19.84 -4.88
CA ASN A 544 -0.55 19.52 -5.95
C ASN A 544 -1.17 19.96 -7.27
N GLU A 545 -0.40 20.63 -8.13
CA GLU A 545 -0.80 21.00 -9.49
C GLU A 545 0.29 20.58 -10.47
N GLN A 546 -0.12 20.01 -11.60
CA GLN A 546 0.77 19.53 -12.66
C GLN A 546 0.28 20.01 -14.02
N HIS A 547 1.24 20.48 -14.83
CA HIS A 547 1.06 20.74 -16.25
C HIS A 547 2.05 19.90 -17.04
N VAL A 548 1.60 19.22 -18.08
CA VAL A 548 2.45 18.47 -19.02
C VAL A 548 2.05 18.82 -20.44
N ALA A 549 3.03 19.07 -21.29
CA ALA A 549 2.85 19.20 -22.73
C ALA A 549 3.88 18.35 -23.45
N GLY A 550 3.46 17.63 -24.48
CA GLY A 550 4.35 16.77 -25.25
C GLY A 550 3.99 16.78 -26.72
N VAL A 551 5.01 16.58 -27.55
CA VAL A 551 4.86 16.32 -28.98
C VAL A 551 5.83 15.23 -29.40
N ASP A 552 5.35 14.29 -30.19
CA ASP A 552 6.18 13.28 -30.84
C ASP A 552 5.81 13.11 -32.31
N LEU A 553 6.82 12.79 -33.11
CA LEU A 553 6.72 12.48 -34.52
C LEU A 553 7.27 11.07 -34.70
N ARG A 554 6.49 10.18 -35.31
CA ARG A 554 6.89 8.80 -35.61
C ARG A 554 6.69 8.48 -37.08
N GLY A 555 7.55 7.62 -37.62
CA GLY A 555 7.39 7.12 -38.96
C GLY A 555 8.52 6.25 -39.48
N GLU A 556 8.47 5.95 -40.76
CA GLU A 556 9.46 5.14 -41.48
C GLU A 556 10.52 6.02 -42.15
N LEU A 557 11.80 5.69 -41.96
CA LEU A 557 12.92 6.41 -42.57
C LEU A 557 13.24 5.91 -43.99
N PHE A 558 13.45 4.61 -44.13
CA PHE A 558 13.77 3.93 -45.38
C PHE A 558 13.61 2.41 -45.22
N ASP A 559 13.47 1.70 -46.34
CA ASP A 559 13.33 0.25 -46.36
C ASP A 559 14.68 -0.47 -46.33
N LEU A 560 14.72 -1.56 -45.55
CA LEU A 560 15.72 -2.62 -45.65
C LEU A 560 15.06 -3.88 -46.23
N PRO A 561 15.84 -4.86 -46.74
CA PRO A 561 15.28 -6.13 -47.21
C PRO A 561 14.41 -6.87 -46.17
N ALA A 562 14.62 -6.58 -44.88
CA ALA A 562 13.89 -7.15 -43.76
C ALA A 562 12.68 -6.30 -43.29
N GLY A 563 12.41 -5.17 -43.94
CA GLY A 563 11.34 -4.22 -43.59
C GLY A 563 11.85 -2.80 -43.34
N PRO A 564 10.94 -1.86 -43.05
CA PRO A 564 11.29 -0.45 -42.85
C PRO A 564 12.01 -0.20 -41.52
N VAL A 565 12.97 0.74 -41.54
CA VAL A 565 13.54 1.31 -40.33
C VAL A 565 12.57 2.36 -39.77
N THR A 566 12.11 2.15 -38.54
CA THR A 566 11.15 3.05 -37.88
C THR A 566 11.84 3.95 -36.86
N VAL A 567 11.39 5.20 -36.76
CA VAL A 567 11.86 6.16 -35.76
C VAL A 567 10.71 6.86 -35.06
N ALA A 568 10.98 7.30 -33.83
CA ALA A 568 10.14 8.24 -33.10
C ALA A 568 11.03 9.29 -32.45
N VAL A 569 10.70 10.56 -32.57
CA VAL A 569 11.40 11.68 -31.91
C VAL A 569 10.40 12.59 -31.25
N GLY A 570 10.74 13.17 -30.10
CA GLY A 570 9.80 14.02 -29.39
C GLY A 570 10.42 14.91 -28.34
N ALA A 571 9.58 15.79 -27.80
CA ALA A 571 9.93 16.71 -26.72
C ALA A 571 8.78 16.78 -25.70
N GLU A 572 9.12 16.90 -24.43
CA GLU A 572 8.15 17.01 -23.33
C GLU A 572 8.57 18.13 -22.36
N TYR A 573 7.56 18.87 -21.88
CA TYR A 573 7.68 19.87 -20.82
C TYR A 573 6.74 19.50 -19.69
N ARG A 574 7.23 19.58 -18.45
CA ARG A 574 6.42 19.36 -17.25
C ARG A 574 6.72 20.39 -16.18
N ARG A 575 5.67 20.84 -15.48
CA ARG A 575 5.78 21.67 -14.28
C ARG A 575 4.89 21.10 -13.18
N ASP A 576 5.49 20.82 -12.04
CA ASP A 576 4.82 20.38 -10.82
C ASP A 576 4.99 21.42 -9.73
N THR A 577 3.92 21.71 -9.01
CA THR A 577 3.93 22.62 -7.86
C THR A 577 3.11 22.04 -6.72
N VAL A 578 3.58 22.25 -5.50
CA VAL A 578 2.87 21.88 -4.27
C VAL A 578 2.77 23.11 -3.37
N ASN A 579 1.60 23.29 -2.77
CA ASN A 579 1.36 24.28 -1.73
C ASN A 579 0.50 23.67 -0.62
N GLY A 580 1.02 23.67 0.60
CA GLY A 580 0.39 23.02 1.74
C GLY A 580 0.50 23.84 3.01
N THR A 581 -0.49 23.66 3.88
CA THR A 581 -0.62 24.33 5.17
C THR A 581 -0.93 23.33 6.27
N ALA A 582 -0.52 23.66 7.50
CA ALA A 582 -0.87 22.93 8.70
C ALA A 582 -1.28 23.91 9.80
N ASP A 583 -2.07 23.46 10.76
CA ASP A 583 -2.38 24.28 11.94
C ASP A 583 -1.12 24.53 12.80
N PRO A 584 -1.06 25.62 13.59
CA PRO A 584 0.15 26.00 14.32
C PRO A 584 0.64 24.94 15.33
N ILE A 585 -0.27 24.17 15.94
CA ILE A 585 0.10 23.15 16.92
C ILE A 585 0.76 21.98 16.19
N SER A 586 0.15 21.51 15.10
CA SER A 586 0.72 20.48 14.24
C SER A 586 2.06 20.90 13.63
N ALA A 587 2.17 22.13 13.11
CA ALA A 587 3.41 22.66 12.54
C ALA A 587 4.56 22.72 13.55
N ALA A 588 4.26 22.87 14.84
CA ALA A 588 5.22 22.85 15.93
C ALA A 588 5.45 21.43 16.52
N ASN A 589 4.88 20.38 15.93
CA ASN A 589 4.86 19.01 16.49
C ASN A 589 4.29 18.94 17.93
N GLY A 590 3.29 19.77 18.25
CA GLY A 590 2.76 19.91 19.61
C GLY A 590 1.80 18.80 20.07
N PHE A 591 1.31 17.95 19.16
CA PHE A 591 0.50 16.79 19.50
C PHE A 591 1.37 15.53 19.69
N TYR A 592 0.89 14.59 20.51
CA TYR A 592 1.55 13.30 20.73
C TYR A 592 1.75 12.48 19.44
N ALA A 593 0.78 12.54 18.52
CA ALA A 593 0.82 11.82 17.25
C ALA A 593 0.03 12.58 16.17
N LEU A 594 0.19 12.14 14.90
CA LEU A 594 -0.58 12.62 13.75
C LEU A 594 -0.46 14.13 13.47
N ASN A 595 0.67 14.75 13.86
CA ASN A 595 0.99 16.13 13.53
C ASN A 595 1.00 16.31 12.00
N GLY A 596 0.16 17.22 11.51
CA GLY A 596 0.18 17.67 10.12
C GLY A 596 1.33 18.64 9.87
N SER A 597 1.70 18.81 8.61
CA SER A 597 2.89 19.59 8.26
C SER A 597 2.76 20.24 6.88
N ALA A 598 3.20 21.48 6.78
CA ALA A 598 3.15 22.26 5.54
C ALA A 598 4.24 21.80 4.55
N LEU A 599 3.94 21.84 3.25
CA LEU A 599 4.86 21.53 2.16
C LEU A 599 4.63 22.52 1.03
N SER A 600 5.68 23.21 0.59
CA SER A 600 5.61 24.10 -0.57
C SER A 600 6.87 23.97 -1.41
N GLY A 601 6.70 23.87 -2.73
CA GLY A 601 7.83 23.72 -3.66
C GLY A 601 7.38 23.53 -5.10
N GLY A 602 8.33 23.50 -6.03
CA GLY A 602 8.03 23.25 -7.44
C GLY A 602 9.23 22.77 -8.24
N VAL A 603 8.95 21.98 -9.28
CA VAL A 603 9.95 21.41 -10.19
C VAL A 603 9.50 21.62 -11.63
N THR A 604 10.42 22.02 -12.50
CA THR A 604 10.21 22.09 -13.94
C THR A 604 11.15 21.11 -14.65
N VAL A 605 10.62 20.40 -15.64
CA VAL A 605 11.33 19.38 -16.42
C VAL A 605 11.18 19.68 -17.91
N LYS A 606 12.29 19.59 -18.64
CA LYS A 606 12.35 19.74 -20.10
C LYS A 606 13.10 18.56 -20.69
N GLU A 607 12.53 17.92 -21.70
CA GLU A 607 13.02 16.65 -22.22
C GLU A 607 12.97 16.60 -23.74
N ILE A 608 13.98 15.96 -24.34
CA ILE A 608 13.97 15.52 -25.73
C ILE A 608 14.33 14.05 -25.78
N PHE A 609 13.74 13.30 -26.70
CA PHE A 609 13.98 11.87 -26.84
C PHE A 609 13.92 11.41 -28.30
N GLY A 610 14.52 10.25 -28.54
CA GLY A 610 14.45 9.54 -29.81
C GLY A 610 14.53 8.03 -29.62
N GLU A 611 13.79 7.30 -30.45
CA GLU A 611 13.81 5.85 -30.57
C GLU A 611 14.00 5.44 -32.03
N ILE A 612 14.65 4.30 -32.26
CA ILE A 612 14.83 3.70 -33.57
C ILE A 612 14.68 2.18 -33.45
N ALA A 613 14.02 1.56 -34.42
CA ALA A 613 14.04 0.12 -34.62
C ALA A 613 14.49 -0.22 -36.04
N VAL A 614 15.34 -1.24 -36.12
CA VAL A 614 15.99 -1.69 -37.35
C VAL A 614 15.68 -3.18 -37.52
N PRO A 615 14.86 -3.57 -38.51
CA PRO A 615 14.70 -4.96 -38.88
C PRO A 615 15.94 -5.41 -39.64
N VAL A 616 16.66 -6.41 -39.11
CA VAL A 616 17.95 -6.87 -39.67
C VAL A 616 17.76 -8.08 -40.57
N LEU A 617 16.92 -9.04 -40.16
CA LEU A 617 16.56 -10.20 -40.98
C LEU A 617 15.09 -10.56 -40.83
N ARG A 618 14.55 -11.14 -41.90
CA ARG A 618 13.26 -11.82 -42.00
C ARG A 618 13.43 -13.06 -42.87
N ASP A 619 12.76 -14.16 -42.51
CA ASP A 619 12.64 -15.39 -43.31
C ASP A 619 13.97 -15.86 -43.95
N SER A 620 15.02 -15.98 -43.13
CA SER A 620 16.38 -16.29 -43.61
C SER A 620 16.84 -17.69 -43.21
N ALA A 621 17.92 -18.17 -43.85
CA ALA A 621 18.53 -19.47 -43.52
C ALA A 621 19.07 -19.58 -42.08
N ILE A 622 19.30 -18.45 -41.41
CA ILE A 622 19.83 -18.38 -40.03
C ILE A 622 18.75 -17.97 -39.01
N GLY A 623 17.50 -17.80 -39.42
CA GLY A 623 16.40 -17.47 -38.50
C GLY A 623 15.22 -16.79 -39.17
N TYR A 624 14.08 -16.80 -38.49
CA TYR A 624 12.81 -16.25 -38.94
C TYR A 624 12.76 -14.72 -38.81
N ALA A 625 13.26 -14.13 -37.72
CA ALA A 625 13.33 -12.67 -37.56
C ALA A 625 14.46 -12.22 -36.62
N LEU A 626 15.08 -11.07 -36.91
CA LEU A 626 15.99 -10.35 -36.00
C LEU A 626 15.68 -8.86 -36.08
N ASP A 627 15.43 -8.26 -34.92
CA ASP A 627 15.20 -6.84 -34.76
C ASP A 627 16.17 -6.25 -33.74
N LEU A 628 16.70 -5.08 -34.06
CA LEU A 628 17.48 -4.25 -33.14
C LEU A 628 16.71 -2.99 -32.81
N ASN A 629 16.86 -2.48 -31.59
CA ASN A 629 16.34 -1.15 -31.26
C ASN A 629 17.26 -0.37 -30.33
N GLY A 630 17.13 0.95 -30.43
CA GLY A 630 17.83 1.91 -29.59
C GLY A 630 16.89 3.03 -29.14
N ALA A 631 17.10 3.56 -27.95
CA ALA A 631 16.42 4.75 -27.46
C ALA A 631 17.39 5.62 -26.67
N ALA A 632 17.21 6.94 -26.74
CA ALA A 632 17.96 7.90 -25.94
C ALA A 632 17.07 9.09 -25.55
N ARG A 633 17.28 9.60 -24.34
CA ARG A 633 16.55 10.76 -23.83
C ARG A 633 17.49 11.67 -23.05
N ARG A 634 17.36 12.98 -23.26
CA ARG A 634 18.07 14.03 -22.52
C ARG A 634 17.04 14.84 -21.74
N THR A 635 17.20 14.86 -20.43
CA THR A 635 16.27 15.49 -19.49
C THR A 635 16.99 16.57 -18.70
N HIS A 636 16.35 17.72 -18.49
CA HIS A 636 16.83 18.80 -17.62
C HIS A 636 15.80 19.11 -16.54
N TYR A 637 16.21 18.97 -15.28
CA TYR A 637 15.45 19.33 -14.09
C TYR A 637 15.93 20.66 -13.55
N SER A 638 14.99 21.50 -13.11
CA SER A 638 15.32 22.77 -12.45
C SER A 638 16.04 22.61 -11.10
N THR A 639 16.00 21.43 -10.49
CA THR A 639 16.58 21.14 -9.17
C THR A 639 17.93 20.41 -9.24
N THR A 640 18.08 19.45 -10.16
CA THR A 640 19.25 18.55 -10.20
C THR A 640 20.05 18.63 -11.50
N GLY A 641 19.66 19.49 -12.45
CA GLY A 641 20.36 19.67 -13.71
C GLY A 641 20.02 18.62 -14.77
N SER A 642 20.99 18.31 -15.65
CA SER A 642 20.74 17.48 -16.83
C SER A 642 21.26 16.04 -16.71
N VAL A 643 20.49 15.10 -17.25
CA VAL A 643 20.83 13.67 -17.28
C VAL A 643 20.43 13.04 -18.62
N THR A 644 21.12 11.96 -19.00
CA THR A 644 20.83 11.20 -20.22
C THR A 644 20.53 9.75 -19.86
N THR A 645 19.43 9.23 -20.39
CA THR A 645 19.05 7.80 -20.33
C THR A 645 19.14 7.20 -21.73
N TRP A 646 19.38 5.89 -21.80
CA TRP A 646 19.45 5.16 -23.06
C TRP A 646 19.05 3.70 -22.89
N LYS A 647 18.62 3.08 -24.00
CA LYS A 647 18.31 1.64 -24.10
C LYS A 647 18.87 1.10 -25.41
N ALA A 648 19.37 -0.12 -25.36
CA ALA A 648 19.63 -0.95 -26.54
C ALA A 648 18.98 -2.32 -26.35
N GLY A 649 18.41 -2.89 -27.41
CA GLY A 649 17.73 -4.18 -27.34
C GLY A 649 17.79 -4.98 -28.64
N ILE A 650 17.54 -6.28 -28.49
CA ILE A 650 17.58 -7.28 -29.54
C ILE A 650 16.41 -8.25 -29.36
N THR A 651 15.73 -8.59 -30.46
CA THR A 651 14.74 -9.66 -30.54
C THR A 651 15.14 -10.59 -31.66
N TYR A 652 15.28 -11.89 -31.40
CA TYR A 652 15.68 -12.90 -32.37
C TYR A 652 14.74 -14.11 -32.32
N GLU A 653 14.14 -14.45 -33.44
CA GLU A 653 13.26 -15.61 -33.60
C GLU A 653 13.99 -16.63 -34.49
N PRO A 654 14.80 -17.55 -33.92
CA PRO A 654 15.54 -18.55 -34.71
C PRO A 654 14.61 -19.50 -35.48
N VAL A 655 13.48 -19.86 -34.88
CA VAL A 655 12.41 -20.64 -35.50
C VAL A 655 11.07 -20.02 -35.11
N GLU A 656 10.09 -20.16 -35.99
CA GLU A 656 8.74 -19.62 -35.75
C GLU A 656 8.17 -20.14 -34.43
N GLY A 657 7.71 -19.22 -33.56
CA GLY A 657 7.15 -19.54 -32.25
C GLY A 657 8.18 -19.72 -31.13
N ILE A 658 9.49 -19.59 -31.38
CA ILE A 658 10.53 -19.49 -30.34
C ILE A 658 11.26 -18.16 -30.49
N ARG A 659 11.00 -17.24 -29.57
CA ARG A 659 11.60 -15.90 -29.58
C ARG A 659 12.57 -15.74 -28.42
N LEU A 660 13.77 -15.25 -28.71
CA LEU A 660 14.75 -14.77 -27.74
C LEU A 660 14.72 -13.24 -27.72
N ARG A 661 14.87 -12.64 -26.54
CA ARG A 661 14.92 -11.19 -26.38
C ARG A 661 15.93 -10.79 -25.32
N GLY A 662 16.53 -9.62 -25.48
CA GLY A 662 17.43 -9.05 -24.48
C GLY A 662 17.51 -7.54 -24.57
N THR A 663 17.69 -6.89 -23.42
CA THR A 663 17.84 -5.44 -23.35
C THR A 663 18.89 -5.02 -22.33
N ARG A 664 19.50 -3.87 -22.57
CA ARG A 664 20.36 -3.16 -21.61
C ARG A 664 20.00 -1.68 -21.62
N SER A 665 19.91 -1.08 -20.43
CA SER A 665 19.54 0.32 -20.29
C SER A 665 20.26 1.04 -19.16
N ARG A 666 20.31 2.36 -19.30
CA ARG A 666 20.56 3.31 -18.22
C ARG A 666 19.25 4.05 -17.93
N ASP A 667 18.72 3.82 -16.74
CA ASP A 667 17.47 4.39 -16.24
C ASP A 667 17.74 5.41 -15.12
N ILE A 668 16.78 6.29 -14.83
CA ILE A 668 16.93 7.32 -13.79
C ILE A 668 15.64 7.59 -13.04
N ARG A 669 15.80 8.11 -11.83
CA ARG A 669 14.72 8.73 -11.05
C ARG A 669 15.22 10.03 -10.45
N ALA A 670 14.51 11.12 -10.71
CA ALA A 670 14.75 12.39 -10.02
C ALA A 670 14.01 12.46 -8.68
N PRO A 671 14.55 13.15 -7.66
CA PRO A 671 13.84 13.42 -6.41
C PRO A 671 12.54 14.18 -6.68
N ASN A 672 11.46 13.80 -6.00
CA ASN A 672 10.19 14.51 -6.09
C ASN A 672 10.10 15.69 -5.09
N ILE A 673 9.05 16.51 -5.19
CA ILE A 673 8.86 17.72 -4.37
C ILE A 673 8.80 17.39 -2.86
N PHE A 674 8.17 16.28 -2.49
CA PHE A 674 8.08 15.85 -1.08
C PHE A 674 9.45 15.46 -0.54
N GLU A 675 10.29 14.81 -1.34
CA GLU A 675 11.64 14.40 -0.93
C GLU A 675 12.61 15.57 -0.81
N LEU A 676 12.43 16.62 -1.63
CA LEU A 676 13.28 17.81 -1.63
C LEU A 676 12.85 18.85 -0.57
N PHE A 677 11.54 19.07 -0.44
CA PHE A 677 10.99 20.21 0.30
C PHE A 677 9.96 19.81 1.36
N GLY A 678 9.69 18.51 1.50
CA GLY A 678 8.76 17.99 2.50
C GLY A 678 9.17 18.36 3.94
N PRO A 679 8.22 18.38 4.86
CA PRO A 679 8.53 18.64 6.26
C PRO A 679 9.22 17.45 6.91
N GLN A 680 10.06 17.74 7.91
CA GLN A 680 10.59 16.72 8.81
C GLN A 680 9.62 16.51 9.98
N THR A 681 9.20 15.27 10.20
CA THR A 681 8.23 14.90 11.25
C THR A 681 8.91 14.09 12.33
N LEU A 682 8.49 14.30 13.58
CA LEU A 682 8.92 13.51 14.74
C LEU A 682 7.88 12.42 15.03
N ARG A 683 8.33 11.19 15.21
CA ARG A 683 7.48 10.03 15.53
C ARG A 683 8.12 9.18 16.61
N SER A 684 7.36 8.71 17.57
CA SER A 684 7.87 7.73 18.54
C SER A 684 7.82 6.33 17.92
N ILE A 685 8.97 5.64 17.82
CA ILE A 685 9.11 4.31 17.21
C ILE A 685 9.87 3.39 18.15
N GLY A 686 9.39 2.14 18.30
CA GLY A 686 10.05 1.13 19.11
C GLY A 686 11.33 0.62 18.43
N LEU A 687 12.48 0.80 19.08
CA LEU A 687 13.81 0.39 18.59
C LEU A 687 14.52 -0.48 19.64
N SER A 688 15.23 -1.50 19.17
CA SER A 688 16.20 -2.25 19.99
C SER A 688 17.53 -1.52 20.00
N ASP A 689 18.17 -1.37 21.15
CA ASP A 689 19.47 -0.71 21.30
C ASP A 689 20.59 -1.73 21.57
N PRO A 690 21.39 -2.11 20.56
CA PRO A 690 22.43 -3.12 20.71
C PRO A 690 23.55 -2.70 21.68
N LEU A 691 23.83 -1.40 21.82
CA LEU A 691 24.85 -0.91 22.75
C LEU A 691 24.45 -1.10 24.22
N ASN A 692 23.16 -1.31 24.48
CA ASN A 692 22.62 -1.60 25.81
C ASN A 692 22.04 -3.02 25.87
N GLY A 693 22.66 -3.97 25.15
CA GLY A 693 22.28 -5.38 25.21
C GLY A 693 20.91 -5.69 24.61
N GLY A 694 20.50 -4.98 23.54
CA GLY A 694 19.24 -5.23 22.82
C GLY A 694 18.01 -4.62 23.49
N LEU A 695 18.21 -3.68 24.42
CA LEU A 695 17.14 -3.02 25.17
C LEU A 695 16.09 -2.39 24.25
N GLN A 696 14.82 -2.73 24.40
CA GLN A 696 13.73 -2.05 23.68
C GLN A 696 13.49 -0.66 24.26
N THR A 697 13.59 0.34 23.40
CA THR A 697 13.38 1.77 23.68
C THR A 697 12.34 2.31 22.70
N ASN A 698 11.78 3.49 22.96
CA ASN A 698 10.79 4.09 22.06
C ASN A 698 11.08 5.59 21.82
N PRO A 699 12.28 5.91 21.27
CA PRO A 699 12.74 7.29 21.07
C PRO A 699 11.92 8.03 20.00
N PHE A 700 12.13 9.35 19.89
CA PHE A 700 11.64 10.11 18.76
C PHE A 700 12.54 9.90 17.53
N VAL A 701 11.96 9.51 16.42
CA VAL A 701 12.62 9.44 15.13
C VAL A 701 12.17 10.63 14.30
N MET A 702 13.13 11.45 13.89
CA MET A 702 12.93 12.54 12.94
C MET A 702 13.15 12.00 11.54
N THR A 703 12.11 12.00 10.71
CA THR A 703 12.17 11.58 9.30
C THR A 703 11.65 12.68 8.40
N GLY A 704 12.15 12.77 7.18
CA GLY A 704 11.61 13.71 6.19
C GLY A 704 12.59 14.04 5.06
N SER A 705 12.30 15.15 4.40
CA SER A 705 12.97 15.60 3.19
C SER A 705 14.43 16.01 3.39
N ASN A 706 15.11 16.13 2.25
CA ASN A 706 16.44 16.66 2.13
C ASN A 706 16.56 17.46 0.81
N PRO A 707 16.85 18.77 0.85
CA PRO A 707 16.98 19.57 -0.36
C PRO A 707 18.25 19.25 -1.18
N ASP A 708 19.23 18.57 -0.59
CA ASP A 708 20.52 18.26 -1.22
C ASP A 708 20.51 16.95 -2.03
N LEU A 709 19.32 16.46 -2.41
CA LEU A 709 19.20 15.19 -3.13
C LEU A 709 19.57 15.33 -4.62
N ASN A 710 20.21 14.29 -5.13
CA ASN A 710 20.58 14.11 -6.54
C ASN A 710 19.77 12.99 -7.21
N VAL A 711 19.87 12.91 -8.54
CA VAL A 711 19.19 11.89 -9.37
C VAL A 711 19.75 10.49 -9.09
N GLU A 712 18.87 9.50 -8.87
CA GLU A 712 19.23 8.09 -8.85
C GLU A 712 19.57 7.60 -10.25
N LYS A 713 20.57 6.72 -10.37
CA LYS A 713 20.95 6.10 -11.64
C LYS A 713 20.79 4.60 -11.54
N ALA A 714 20.12 3.99 -12.49
CA ALA A 714 19.94 2.55 -12.55
C ALA A 714 20.54 1.96 -13.83
N ASP A 715 21.29 0.87 -13.69
CA ASP A 715 21.67 0.00 -14.80
C ASP A 715 20.75 -1.22 -14.79
N SER A 716 20.06 -1.47 -15.90
CA SER A 716 19.18 -2.62 -16.03
C SER A 716 19.64 -3.53 -17.17
N TRP A 717 19.56 -4.83 -16.95
CA TRP A 717 19.74 -5.86 -17.97
C TRP A 717 18.58 -6.85 -17.91
N THR A 718 18.02 -7.19 -19.07
CA THR A 718 17.01 -8.25 -19.17
C THR A 718 17.35 -9.21 -20.29
N GLY A 719 16.96 -10.47 -20.11
CA GLY A 719 17.12 -11.52 -21.12
C GLY A 719 16.06 -12.58 -20.92
N GLY A 720 15.41 -13.02 -21.99
CA GLY A 720 14.30 -13.94 -21.87
C GLY A 720 13.94 -14.64 -23.16
N PHE A 721 13.00 -15.56 -23.06
CA PHE A 721 12.47 -16.26 -24.21
C PHE A 721 10.95 -16.45 -24.11
N VAL A 722 10.32 -16.59 -25.27
CA VAL A 722 8.90 -16.89 -25.42
C VAL A 722 8.76 -18.11 -26.31
N ILE A 723 7.97 -19.09 -25.85
CA ILE A 723 7.59 -20.28 -26.61
C ILE A 723 6.09 -20.24 -26.82
N ALA A 724 5.68 -20.21 -28.09
CA ALA A 724 4.28 -20.23 -28.51
C ALA A 724 4.15 -21.19 -29.72
N PRO A 725 4.02 -22.52 -29.47
CA PRO A 725 3.91 -23.49 -30.54
C PRO A 725 2.68 -23.21 -31.41
N ARG A 726 2.78 -23.39 -32.74
CA ARG A 726 1.64 -23.16 -33.66
C ARG A 726 0.85 -24.42 -33.99
N HIS A 727 1.37 -25.60 -33.64
CA HIS A 727 0.80 -26.89 -34.03
C HIS A 727 0.77 -27.89 -32.86
N GLY A 728 -0.01 -28.96 -33.03
CA GLY A 728 -0.13 -30.03 -32.05
C GLY A 728 -1.02 -29.70 -30.85
N LEU A 729 -0.82 -30.46 -29.77
CA LEU A 729 -1.60 -30.34 -28.53
C LEU A 729 -1.36 -28.99 -27.83
N PHE A 730 -0.15 -28.43 -27.94
CA PHE A 730 0.25 -27.20 -27.26
C PHE A 730 0.09 -25.93 -28.12
N ARG A 731 -0.70 -25.96 -29.20
CA ARG A 731 -0.84 -24.82 -30.13
C ARG A 731 -1.46 -23.55 -29.53
N ASN A 732 -2.10 -23.69 -28.37
CA ASN A 732 -2.71 -22.61 -27.60
C ASN A 732 -1.95 -22.36 -26.28
N MET A 733 -0.71 -22.83 -26.20
CA MET A 733 0.16 -22.60 -25.08
C MET A 733 1.06 -21.40 -25.38
N ARG A 734 1.24 -20.53 -24.40
CA ARG A 734 2.26 -19.49 -24.41
C ARG A 734 3.04 -19.55 -23.11
N LEU A 735 4.35 -19.74 -23.21
CA LEU A 735 5.28 -19.68 -22.08
C LEU A 735 6.23 -18.49 -22.30
N SER A 736 6.39 -17.64 -21.30
CA SER A 736 7.39 -16.58 -21.23
C SER A 736 8.24 -16.78 -20.00
N VAL A 737 9.56 -16.67 -20.14
CA VAL A 737 10.51 -16.67 -19.03
C VAL A 737 11.50 -15.54 -19.25
N ASP A 738 11.59 -14.63 -18.30
CA ASP A 738 12.38 -13.41 -18.40
C ASP A 738 13.21 -13.21 -17.15
N TYR A 739 14.52 -13.12 -17.32
CA TYR A 739 15.44 -12.72 -16.27
C TYR A 739 15.63 -11.19 -16.26
N TYR A 740 15.72 -10.62 -15.06
CA TYR A 740 16.05 -9.22 -14.84
C TYR A 740 17.19 -9.05 -13.82
N ASP A 741 18.06 -8.06 -14.03
CA ASP A 741 19.05 -7.55 -13.07
C ASP A 741 19.01 -6.02 -13.12
N ILE A 742 18.65 -5.39 -12.01
CA ILE A 742 18.51 -3.94 -11.88
C ILE A 742 19.38 -3.47 -10.72
N LYS A 743 20.29 -2.53 -11.00
CA LYS A 743 21.21 -1.94 -10.02
C LYS A 743 21.01 -0.45 -9.96
N VAL A 744 20.44 0.04 -8.87
CA VAL A 744 20.24 1.46 -8.57
C VAL A 744 21.38 1.95 -7.69
N ALA A 745 22.14 2.93 -8.20
CA ALA A 745 23.12 3.70 -7.45
C ALA A 745 22.52 5.01 -6.95
N ASP A 746 23.05 5.49 -5.83
CA ASP A 746 22.62 6.73 -5.16
C ASP A 746 21.11 6.75 -4.86
N ALA A 747 20.56 5.58 -4.51
CA ALA A 747 19.15 5.39 -4.20
C ALA A 747 18.73 6.34 -3.08
N ILE A 748 17.70 7.14 -3.37
CA ILE A 748 17.04 8.08 -2.48
C ILE A 748 16.13 7.27 -1.55
N GLY A 749 16.45 7.31 -0.27
CA GLY A 749 15.65 6.68 0.76
C GLY A 749 16.18 6.98 2.15
N ALA A 750 15.41 6.60 3.16
CA ALA A 750 15.87 6.53 4.55
C ALA A 750 16.46 5.13 4.81
N LEU A 751 17.40 5.02 5.74
CA LEU A 751 18.02 3.73 6.09
C LEU A 751 17.14 2.93 7.06
N GLY A 752 16.22 3.60 7.76
CA GLY A 752 15.45 3.06 8.85
C GLY A 752 16.17 3.29 10.18
N ALA A 753 15.45 3.87 11.14
CA ALA A 753 16.02 4.20 12.44
C ALA A 753 16.65 3.00 13.17
N GLN A 754 16.06 1.81 13.07
CA GLN A 754 16.67 0.59 13.63
C GLN A 754 18.01 0.26 12.96
N THR A 755 18.08 0.41 11.63
CA THR A 755 19.31 0.19 10.87
C THR A 755 20.39 1.15 11.32
N LEU A 756 20.08 2.45 11.42
CA LEU A 756 21.03 3.48 11.89
C LEU A 756 21.60 3.14 13.28
N VAL A 757 20.73 2.73 14.21
CA VAL A 757 21.12 2.31 15.56
C VAL A 757 22.04 1.08 15.53
N ASN A 758 21.68 0.06 14.74
CA ASN A 758 22.48 -1.15 14.58
C ASN A 758 23.85 -0.84 13.95
N ARG A 759 23.87 -0.01 12.91
CA ARG A 759 25.10 0.37 12.19
C ARG A 759 26.05 1.19 13.06
N CYS A 760 25.51 2.13 13.85
CA CYS A 760 26.34 2.85 14.82
C CYS A 760 26.97 1.88 15.83
N ALA A 761 26.21 0.91 16.34
CA ALA A 761 26.73 -0.10 17.26
C ALA A 761 27.81 -1.01 16.64
N GLN A 762 27.77 -1.20 15.31
CA GLN A 762 28.75 -1.94 14.51
C GLN A 762 30.00 -1.10 14.15
N GLY A 763 30.08 0.16 14.56
CA GLY A 763 31.28 1.00 14.40
C GLY A 763 31.22 2.05 13.27
N ALA A 764 30.09 2.22 12.58
CA ALA A 764 29.93 3.33 11.62
C ALA A 764 29.69 4.67 12.32
N THR A 765 30.79 5.40 12.56
CA THR A 765 30.78 6.70 13.23
C THR A 765 29.93 7.76 12.51
N SER A 766 29.80 7.67 11.19
CA SER A 766 28.95 8.56 10.37
C SER A 766 27.45 8.45 10.71
N PHE A 767 26.98 7.29 11.16
CA PHE A 767 25.59 7.10 11.58
C PHE A 767 25.39 7.40 13.06
N CYS A 768 26.44 7.28 13.89
CA CYS A 768 26.37 7.67 15.30
C CYS A 768 26.04 9.15 15.50
N SER A 769 26.45 10.04 14.58
CA SER A 769 26.09 11.46 14.65
C SER A 769 24.60 11.73 14.41
N GLN A 770 23.85 10.76 13.88
CA GLN A 770 22.39 10.87 13.71
C GLN A 770 21.62 10.41 14.96
N ILE A 771 22.31 9.91 15.99
CA ILE A 771 21.70 9.36 17.20
C ILE A 771 22.05 10.26 18.38
N THR A 772 21.02 10.81 19.02
CA THR A 772 21.18 11.57 20.28
C THR A 772 20.85 10.66 21.45
N ARG A 773 21.76 10.59 22.42
CA ARG A 773 21.59 9.82 23.66
C ARG A 773 21.55 10.72 24.88
N ASP A 774 20.90 10.27 25.96
CA ASP A 774 20.88 10.97 27.24
C ASP A 774 22.14 10.70 28.09
N ALA A 775 22.20 11.29 29.29
CA ALA A 775 23.31 11.11 30.23
C ALA A 775 23.48 9.67 30.74
N ASN A 776 22.44 8.83 30.62
CA ASN A 776 22.46 7.42 30.96
C ASN A 776 22.70 6.52 29.74
N ASN A 777 23.12 7.11 28.61
CA ASN A 777 23.38 6.44 27.34
C ASN A 777 22.13 5.79 26.68
N GLN A 778 20.91 6.23 27.02
CA GLN A 778 19.68 5.80 26.36
C GLN A 778 19.39 6.64 25.12
N ILE A 779 18.83 6.04 24.07
CA ILE A 779 18.48 6.77 22.84
C ILE A 779 17.32 7.72 23.13
N LEU A 780 17.53 9.02 22.89
CA LEU A 780 16.49 10.06 22.95
C LEU A 780 15.87 10.31 21.58
N GLN A 781 16.74 10.43 20.57
CA GLN A 781 16.32 10.78 19.22
C GLN A 781 17.20 10.10 18.16
N VAL A 782 16.58 9.70 17.04
CA VAL A 782 17.27 9.26 15.82
C VAL A 782 16.86 10.13 14.66
N ARG A 783 17.82 10.64 13.89
CA ARG A 783 17.58 11.44 12.68
C ARG A 783 17.75 10.56 11.43
N ASP A 784 16.63 10.12 10.88
CA ASP A 784 16.54 9.21 9.72
C ASP A 784 15.90 9.95 8.54
N VAL A 785 16.64 10.92 8.00
CA VAL A 785 16.24 11.75 6.84
C VAL A 785 16.66 11.08 5.53
N ILE A 786 16.01 11.45 4.43
CA ILE A 786 16.27 10.88 3.11
C ILE A 786 17.66 11.31 2.60
N LEU A 787 18.43 10.36 2.07
CA LEU A 787 19.80 10.57 1.57
C LEU A 787 20.03 9.82 0.24
N ASN A 788 21.02 10.26 -0.54
CA ASN A 788 21.60 9.52 -1.68
C ASN A 788 22.78 8.65 -1.22
N SER A 789 22.59 7.78 -0.23
CA SER A 789 23.70 7.01 0.37
C SER A 789 23.59 5.51 0.18
N ASN A 790 22.56 5.04 -0.55
CA ASN A 790 22.25 3.63 -0.65
C ASN A 790 22.42 3.13 -2.08
N ALA A 791 22.80 1.85 -2.23
CA ALA A 791 22.56 1.14 -3.48
C ALA A 791 21.43 0.14 -3.27
N LEU A 792 20.65 -0.11 -4.32
CA LEU A 792 19.57 -1.08 -4.33
C LEU A 792 19.78 -1.99 -5.53
N LYS A 793 19.86 -3.30 -5.31
CA LYS A 793 19.98 -4.29 -6.37
C LYS A 793 18.82 -5.26 -6.27
N THR A 794 18.22 -5.60 -7.41
CA THR A 794 17.25 -6.69 -7.50
C THR A 794 17.50 -7.53 -8.73
N SER A 795 17.38 -8.85 -8.60
CA SER A 795 17.45 -9.76 -9.74
C SER A 795 16.56 -10.98 -9.54
N GLY A 796 16.09 -11.56 -10.63
CA GLY A 796 15.17 -12.69 -10.57
C GLY A 796 14.59 -13.09 -11.93
N TYR A 797 13.61 -13.97 -11.89
CA TYR A 797 12.87 -14.46 -13.05
C TYR A 797 11.38 -14.13 -12.94
N ASP A 798 10.82 -13.62 -14.02
CA ASP A 798 9.38 -13.52 -14.26
C ASP A 798 8.98 -14.68 -15.19
N ILE A 799 8.00 -15.49 -14.79
CA ILE A 799 7.51 -16.66 -15.54
C ILE A 799 6.01 -16.51 -15.76
N GLU A 800 5.57 -16.68 -17.00
CA GLU A 800 4.16 -16.69 -17.35
C GLU A 800 3.83 -17.86 -18.27
N LEU A 801 2.87 -18.69 -17.87
CA LEU A 801 2.31 -19.76 -18.66
C LEU A 801 0.82 -19.51 -18.86
N GLN A 802 0.37 -19.52 -20.11
CA GLN A 802 -1.03 -19.51 -20.49
C GLN A 802 -1.31 -20.74 -21.34
N TYR A 803 -2.45 -21.39 -21.08
CA TYR A 803 -2.89 -22.54 -21.86
C TYR A 803 -4.41 -22.57 -21.98
N ARG A 804 -4.90 -22.54 -23.21
CA ARG A 804 -6.33 -22.64 -23.53
C ARG A 804 -6.63 -23.94 -24.26
N GLN A 805 -7.50 -24.77 -23.69
CA GLN A 805 -7.83 -26.07 -24.23
C GLN A 805 -9.35 -26.26 -24.33
N PRO A 806 -9.90 -26.33 -25.55
CA PRO A 806 -11.24 -26.86 -25.77
C PRO A 806 -11.29 -28.34 -25.39
N ILE A 807 -12.28 -28.75 -24.60
CA ILE A 807 -12.45 -30.13 -24.11
C ILE A 807 -13.74 -30.77 -24.65
N GLY A 808 -14.13 -30.39 -25.87
CA GLY A 808 -15.30 -30.91 -26.58
C GLY A 808 -16.62 -30.44 -25.95
N PRO A 809 -17.59 -31.33 -25.70
CA PRO A 809 -18.90 -30.94 -25.15
C PRO A 809 -18.83 -30.44 -23.70
N TRP A 810 -17.69 -30.65 -23.03
CA TRP A 810 -17.45 -30.19 -21.67
C TRP A 810 -17.00 -28.73 -21.60
N GLY A 811 -16.91 -28.03 -22.73
CA GLY A 811 -16.61 -26.61 -22.81
C GLY A 811 -15.12 -26.29 -23.00
N GLU A 812 -14.66 -25.23 -22.36
CA GLU A 812 -13.28 -24.72 -22.49
C GLU A 812 -12.59 -24.63 -21.12
N LEU A 813 -11.32 -25.01 -21.09
CA LEU A 813 -10.43 -24.81 -19.96
C LEU A 813 -9.40 -23.72 -20.28
N ASN A 814 -9.33 -22.70 -19.44
CA ASN A 814 -8.32 -21.65 -19.48
C ASN A 814 -7.46 -21.74 -18.21
N ALA A 815 -6.18 -22.01 -18.38
CA ALA A 815 -5.21 -22.04 -17.29
C ALA A 815 -4.19 -20.92 -17.47
N GLN A 816 -3.94 -20.17 -16.41
CA GLN A 816 -2.87 -19.18 -16.34
C GLN A 816 -2.06 -19.44 -15.07
N LEU A 817 -0.74 -19.39 -15.19
CA LEU A 817 0.20 -19.40 -14.07
C LEU A 817 1.16 -18.23 -14.26
N ILE A 818 1.25 -17.37 -13.26
CA ILE A 818 2.23 -16.30 -13.15
C ILE A 818 3.10 -16.63 -11.94
N ALA A 819 4.41 -16.52 -12.10
CA ALA A 819 5.36 -16.68 -11.01
C ALA A 819 6.46 -15.63 -11.10
N ASN A 820 6.89 -15.16 -9.94
CA ASN A 820 8.12 -14.38 -9.80
C ASN A 820 9.04 -15.16 -8.87
N ILE A 821 10.29 -15.33 -9.27
CA ILE A 821 11.37 -15.90 -8.46
C ILE A 821 12.35 -14.77 -8.21
N THR A 822 12.46 -14.32 -6.97
CA THR A 822 13.44 -13.31 -6.57
C THR A 822 14.71 -14.01 -6.13
N GLN A 823 15.82 -13.74 -6.80
CA GLN A 823 17.13 -14.25 -6.40
C GLN A 823 17.84 -13.32 -5.42
N GLU A 824 17.63 -12.02 -5.58
CA GLU A 824 18.30 -11.00 -4.76
C GLU A 824 17.40 -9.77 -4.63
N LEU A 825 17.34 -9.22 -3.42
CA LEU A 825 16.83 -7.88 -3.14
C LEU A 825 17.75 -7.22 -2.10
N THR A 826 18.87 -6.70 -2.57
CA THR A 826 19.94 -6.18 -1.71
C THR A 826 19.85 -4.67 -1.56
N THR A 827 19.88 -4.18 -0.32
CA THR A 827 20.20 -2.77 -0.02
C THR A 827 21.61 -2.68 0.53
N VAL A 828 22.41 -1.76 -0.01
CA VAL A 828 23.80 -1.51 0.42
C VAL A 828 23.88 -0.15 1.10
N ASP A 829 24.53 -0.13 2.27
CA ASP A 829 24.86 1.08 3.02
C ASP A 829 26.38 1.11 3.35
N SER A 830 26.83 2.11 4.11
CA SER A 830 28.27 2.29 4.42
C SER A 830 28.92 1.16 5.22
N LEU A 831 28.15 0.23 5.80
CA LEU A 831 28.64 -0.94 6.52
C LEU A 831 28.40 -2.27 5.81
N GLY A 832 27.68 -2.28 4.69
CA GLY A 832 27.56 -3.46 3.85
C GLY A 832 26.19 -3.67 3.22
N ALA A 833 26.05 -4.84 2.61
CA ALA A 833 24.86 -5.30 1.93
C ALA A 833 23.92 -6.05 2.88
N VAL A 834 22.61 -5.88 2.72
CA VAL A 834 21.57 -6.71 3.34
C VAL A 834 20.65 -7.18 2.22
N ASP A 835 20.70 -8.48 1.93
CA ASP A 835 19.75 -9.15 1.03
C ASP A 835 18.45 -9.44 1.77
N ARG A 836 17.32 -9.14 1.11
CA ARG A 836 15.96 -9.28 1.63
C ARG A 836 15.08 -10.20 0.79
N ALA A 837 15.66 -10.93 -0.16
CA ALA A 837 15.04 -12.11 -0.72
C ALA A 837 14.76 -13.13 0.41
N GLY A 838 13.64 -13.85 0.32
CA GLY A 838 13.23 -14.85 1.31
C GLY A 838 12.65 -14.30 2.62
N GLN A 839 12.62 -12.98 2.83
CA GLN A 839 12.00 -12.39 4.02
C GLN A 839 10.49 -12.21 3.82
N THR A 840 9.70 -13.05 4.47
CA THR A 840 8.23 -12.99 4.44
C THR A 840 7.63 -12.35 5.70
N GLY A 841 8.43 -12.15 6.76
CA GLY A 841 8.06 -11.33 7.91
C GLY A 841 8.23 -9.83 7.70
N LEU A 842 7.65 -9.04 8.60
CA LEU A 842 7.72 -7.58 8.57
C LEU A 842 7.88 -6.98 9.97
N ARG A 843 9.12 -6.67 10.35
CA ARG A 843 9.43 -5.96 11.58
C ARG A 843 9.07 -4.47 11.46
N THR A 844 8.35 -3.94 12.44
CA THR A 844 8.01 -2.51 12.51
C THR A 844 9.27 -1.63 12.44
N GLY A 845 9.22 -0.54 11.66
CA GLY A 845 10.34 0.40 11.52
C GLY A 845 11.50 -0.10 10.64
N THR A 846 11.29 -1.17 9.87
CA THR A 846 12.28 -1.72 8.94
C THR A 846 11.75 -1.73 7.50
N ILE A 847 12.65 -1.93 6.54
CA ILE A 847 12.29 -2.10 5.12
C ILE A 847 11.75 -3.52 4.92
N ALA A 848 10.59 -3.65 4.28
CA ALA A 848 9.98 -4.93 3.94
C ALA A 848 10.82 -5.70 2.91
N GLY A 849 10.96 -7.01 3.07
CA GLY A 849 11.52 -7.90 2.05
C GLY A 849 10.48 -8.44 1.09
N VAL A 850 10.86 -9.47 0.34
CA VAL A 850 10.00 -10.21 -0.59
C VAL A 850 10.23 -11.71 -0.44
N PRO A 851 9.22 -12.57 -0.69
CA PRO A 851 9.42 -14.03 -0.75
C PRO A 851 10.42 -14.42 -1.85
N ASP A 852 11.12 -15.55 -1.68
CA ASP A 852 12.00 -16.10 -2.74
C ASP A 852 11.25 -16.40 -4.03
N TYR A 853 9.99 -16.81 -3.90
CA TYR A 853 9.10 -16.97 -5.03
C TYR A 853 7.64 -16.80 -4.61
N VAL A 854 6.78 -16.41 -5.54
CA VAL A 854 5.32 -16.44 -5.36
C VAL A 854 4.71 -17.09 -6.60
N LEU A 855 3.77 -18.02 -6.37
CA LEU A 855 3.00 -18.66 -7.44
C LEU A 855 1.57 -18.16 -7.39
N ASP A 856 1.07 -17.72 -8.54
CA ASP A 856 -0.28 -17.23 -8.75
C ASP A 856 -0.90 -17.99 -9.94
N GLY A 857 -1.90 -18.82 -9.67
CA GLY A 857 -2.54 -19.68 -10.67
C GLY A 857 -4.03 -19.41 -10.76
N VAL A 858 -4.55 -19.28 -11.99
CA VAL A 858 -5.98 -19.16 -12.28
C VAL A 858 -6.38 -20.29 -13.21
N LEU A 859 -7.43 -21.02 -12.85
CA LEU A 859 -8.05 -22.04 -13.67
C LEU A 859 -9.53 -21.71 -13.85
N THR A 860 -9.91 -21.43 -15.09
CA THR A 860 -11.29 -21.13 -15.47
C THR A 860 -11.84 -22.23 -16.35
N TRP A 861 -12.95 -22.81 -15.94
CA TRP A 861 -13.73 -23.76 -16.71
C TRP A 861 -15.05 -23.11 -17.13
N THR A 862 -15.29 -23.07 -18.44
CA THR A 862 -16.49 -22.47 -19.02
C THR A 862 -17.29 -23.54 -19.75
N ILE A 863 -18.55 -23.74 -19.37
CA ILE A 863 -19.49 -24.67 -20.03
C ILE A 863 -20.83 -23.99 -20.28
N GLY A 864 -21.11 -23.70 -21.55
CA GLY A 864 -22.30 -22.95 -21.96
C GLY A 864 -22.40 -21.61 -21.21
N LYS A 865 -23.46 -21.46 -20.40
CA LYS A 865 -23.74 -20.26 -19.61
C LYS A 865 -23.00 -20.22 -18.27
N PHE A 866 -22.42 -21.33 -17.83
CA PHE A 866 -21.79 -21.45 -16.52
C PHE A 866 -20.29 -21.31 -16.63
N GLN A 867 -19.70 -20.59 -15.67
CA GLN A 867 -18.26 -20.47 -15.54
C GLN A 867 -17.85 -20.69 -14.08
N LEU A 868 -16.83 -21.51 -13.88
CA LEU A 868 -16.21 -21.74 -12.57
C LEU A 868 -14.74 -21.36 -12.65
N THR A 869 -14.29 -20.51 -11.76
CA THR A 869 -12.89 -20.08 -11.67
C THR A 869 -12.33 -20.43 -10.30
N GLY A 870 -11.19 -21.11 -10.28
CA GLY A 870 -10.37 -21.31 -9.10
C GLY A 870 -9.09 -20.47 -9.20
N HIS A 871 -8.77 -19.75 -8.13
CA HIS A 871 -7.56 -18.93 -8.03
C HIS A 871 -6.74 -19.38 -6.83
N GLY A 872 -5.53 -19.85 -7.09
CA GLY A 872 -4.60 -20.34 -6.09
C GLY A 872 -3.37 -19.44 -5.98
N ARG A 873 -3.08 -18.96 -4.77
CA ARG A 873 -1.86 -18.18 -4.48
C ARG A 873 -1.03 -18.90 -3.42
N TYR A 874 0.23 -19.19 -3.74
CA TYR A 874 1.18 -19.82 -2.82
C TYR A 874 2.31 -18.87 -2.44
N ILE A 875 2.51 -18.70 -1.14
CA ILE A 875 3.60 -17.92 -0.54
C ILE A 875 4.44 -18.91 0.27
N PRO A 876 5.74 -19.07 -0.03
CA PRO A 876 6.60 -20.02 0.64
C PRO A 876 6.86 -19.61 2.09
N SER A 877 7.40 -20.54 2.87
CA SER A 877 8.00 -20.18 4.15
C SER A 877 9.20 -19.27 3.90
N GLY A 878 9.49 -18.41 4.86
CA GLY A 878 10.63 -17.52 4.77
C GLY A 878 11.14 -17.16 6.15
N ILE A 879 11.98 -16.15 6.21
CA ILE A 879 12.48 -15.63 7.48
C ILE A 879 11.68 -14.43 7.97
N TYR A 880 11.64 -14.23 9.28
CA TYR A 880 10.96 -13.10 9.89
C TYR A 880 11.70 -11.79 9.61
N TRP A 881 13.00 -11.75 9.89
CA TRP A 881 13.85 -10.60 9.62
C TRP A 881 15.29 -11.00 9.31
N THR A 882 15.83 -10.45 8.22
CA THR A 882 17.16 -10.74 7.68
C THR A 882 18.32 -10.43 8.61
N ASN A 883 18.15 -9.49 9.54
CA ASN A 883 19.18 -9.14 10.51
C ASN A 883 19.21 -10.06 11.73
N PHE A 884 18.22 -10.92 11.93
CA PHE A 884 18.23 -11.91 13.00
C PHE A 884 18.94 -13.19 12.58
N VAL A 885 19.52 -13.86 13.58
CA VAL A 885 20.06 -15.21 13.47
C VAL A 885 19.24 -16.10 14.40
N GLY A 886 18.48 -17.05 13.83
CA GLY A 886 17.66 -18.01 14.56
C GLY A 886 18.35 -19.37 14.75
N PRO A 887 17.78 -20.27 15.56
CA PRO A 887 18.41 -21.55 15.92
C PRO A 887 18.69 -22.49 14.74
N ASP A 888 17.97 -22.31 13.63
CA ASP A 888 18.11 -23.11 12.41
C ASP A 888 19.28 -22.65 11.51
N GLN A 889 20.05 -21.64 11.92
CA GLN A 889 21.17 -21.07 11.15
C GLN A 889 22.52 -21.49 11.75
N ASP A 890 23.49 -21.83 10.89
CA ASP A 890 24.79 -22.41 11.28
C ASP A 890 25.62 -21.53 12.24
N ASP A 891 25.45 -20.21 12.18
CA ASP A 891 26.17 -19.23 13.00
C ASP A 891 25.43 -18.85 14.29
N TYR A 892 24.32 -19.52 14.63
CA TYR A 892 23.54 -19.19 15.81
C TYR A 892 24.28 -19.42 17.13
N ALA A 893 24.29 -18.40 17.97
CA ALA A 893 24.57 -18.53 19.40
C ALA A 893 23.68 -17.57 20.19
N VAL A 894 23.15 -18.02 21.33
CA VAL A 894 22.30 -17.20 22.22
C VAL A 894 23.00 -15.93 22.73
N THR A 895 24.33 -15.90 22.67
CA THR A 895 25.17 -14.75 23.04
C THR A 895 25.30 -13.70 21.93
N LEU A 896 24.84 -13.98 20.71
CA LEU A 896 24.87 -13.01 19.62
C LEU A 896 23.89 -11.86 19.88
N PRO A 897 24.27 -10.60 19.65
CA PRO A 897 23.38 -9.44 19.82
C PRO A 897 22.12 -9.45 18.94
N ASN A 898 22.14 -10.21 17.85
CA ASN A 898 21.04 -10.37 16.91
C ASN A 898 20.45 -11.79 16.92
N SER A 899 20.77 -12.61 17.92
CA SER A 899 20.12 -13.90 18.08
C SER A 899 18.63 -13.72 18.37
N VAL A 900 17.79 -14.60 17.82
CA VAL A 900 16.36 -14.69 18.07
C VAL A 900 15.97 -16.14 18.35
N ASP A 901 14.91 -16.36 19.12
CA ASP A 901 14.37 -17.70 19.41
C ASP A 901 13.64 -18.33 18.22
N ASP A 902 12.96 -17.51 17.41
CA ASP A 902 12.30 -17.93 16.17
C ASP A 902 12.50 -16.88 15.08
N ASN A 903 13.12 -17.27 13.96
CA ASN A 903 13.25 -16.42 12.77
C ASN A 903 12.46 -16.99 11.58
N HIS A 904 11.53 -17.92 11.79
CA HIS A 904 10.82 -18.63 10.74
C HIS A 904 9.41 -18.10 10.55
N VAL A 905 8.98 -17.91 9.30
CA VAL A 905 7.60 -17.59 8.95
C VAL A 905 7.04 -18.71 8.08
N PRO A 906 6.01 -19.45 8.54
CA PRO A 906 5.43 -20.57 7.79
C PRO A 906 4.79 -20.16 6.46
N SER A 907 4.82 -21.07 5.48
CA SER A 907 4.15 -20.90 4.18
C SER A 907 2.62 -20.77 4.27
N ARG A 908 2.00 -20.21 3.22
CA ARG A 908 0.53 -20.15 3.07
C ARG A 908 0.09 -20.43 1.64
N PHE A 909 -1.02 -21.15 1.52
CA PHE A 909 -1.77 -21.32 0.28
C PHE A 909 -3.18 -20.78 0.47
N TYR A 910 -3.58 -19.85 -0.38
CA TYR A 910 -4.93 -19.30 -0.44
C TYR A 910 -5.62 -19.79 -1.71
N LEU A 911 -6.87 -20.22 -1.56
CA LEU A 911 -7.74 -20.67 -2.65
C LEU A 911 -9.00 -19.82 -2.66
N ASP A 912 -9.22 -19.09 -3.75
CA ASP A 912 -10.47 -18.39 -4.02
C ASP A 912 -11.27 -19.14 -5.08
N MET A 913 -12.59 -19.09 -4.99
CA MET A 913 -13.49 -19.71 -5.96
C MET A 913 -14.57 -18.73 -6.39
N THR A 914 -14.76 -18.57 -7.70
CA THR A 914 -15.82 -17.75 -8.28
C THR A 914 -16.68 -18.57 -9.23
N ALA A 915 -17.99 -18.54 -9.02
CA ALA A 915 -18.98 -19.11 -9.93
C ALA A 915 -19.75 -17.99 -10.63
N ARG A 916 -20.01 -18.14 -11.93
CA ARG A 916 -20.81 -17.21 -12.74
C ARG A 916 -21.86 -17.93 -13.56
N LEU A 917 -22.96 -17.22 -13.76
CA LEU A 917 -24.03 -17.61 -14.66
C LEU A 917 -24.32 -16.45 -15.61
N ASN A 918 -24.05 -16.65 -16.89
CA ASN A 918 -24.34 -15.73 -17.98
C ASN A 918 -25.73 -16.01 -18.55
N VAL A 919 -26.62 -15.03 -18.53
CA VAL A 919 -27.96 -15.10 -19.08
C VAL A 919 -28.06 -14.10 -20.22
N ASP A 920 -27.97 -14.61 -21.45
CA ASP A 920 -28.37 -13.85 -22.63
C ASP A 920 -29.90 -13.82 -22.72
N THR A 921 -30.46 -12.61 -22.80
CA THR A 921 -31.90 -12.34 -22.90
C THR A 921 -32.36 -12.00 -24.32
N GLY A 922 -31.44 -12.01 -25.29
CA GLY A 922 -31.67 -11.57 -26.67
C GLY A 922 -31.55 -10.05 -26.83
N ASN A 923 -31.48 -9.60 -28.08
CA ASN A 923 -31.40 -8.17 -28.47
C ASN A 923 -30.21 -7.42 -27.82
N GLY A 924 -29.01 -8.03 -27.79
CA GLY A 924 -27.80 -7.40 -27.27
C GLY A 924 -27.74 -7.26 -25.74
N ARG A 925 -28.66 -7.90 -25.00
CA ARG A 925 -28.77 -7.75 -23.53
C ARG A 925 -28.29 -9.00 -22.81
N THR A 926 -27.24 -8.86 -22.01
CA THR A 926 -26.75 -9.93 -21.15
C THR A 926 -26.82 -9.53 -19.67
N PHE A 927 -27.16 -10.51 -18.84
CA PHE A 927 -27.11 -10.39 -17.39
C PHE A 927 -26.20 -11.48 -16.85
N GLN A 928 -25.31 -11.13 -15.93
CA GLN A 928 -24.44 -12.10 -15.27
C GLN A 928 -24.69 -12.04 -13.78
N LEU A 929 -24.90 -13.19 -13.16
CA LEU A 929 -24.85 -13.35 -11.71
C LEU A 929 -23.54 -14.00 -11.33
N PHE A 930 -22.90 -13.54 -10.27
CA PHE A 930 -21.68 -14.16 -9.75
C PHE A 930 -21.67 -14.25 -8.23
N ALA A 931 -20.97 -15.27 -7.74
CA ALA A 931 -20.66 -15.46 -6.33
C ALA A 931 -19.19 -15.86 -6.19
N THR A 932 -18.49 -15.23 -5.26
CA THR A 932 -17.08 -15.50 -4.95
C THR A 932 -16.95 -15.87 -3.48
N VAL A 933 -16.13 -16.88 -3.20
CA VAL A 933 -15.65 -17.21 -1.86
C VAL A 933 -14.15 -16.99 -1.86
N ASN A 934 -13.70 -15.93 -1.18
CA ASN A 934 -12.28 -15.68 -0.95
C ASN A 934 -11.80 -16.49 0.25
N ASN A 935 -10.56 -16.99 0.18
CA ASN A 935 -9.94 -17.84 1.18
C ASN A 935 -10.90 -18.99 1.58
N LEU A 936 -11.31 -19.78 0.58
CA LEU A 936 -12.25 -20.91 0.71
C LEU A 936 -11.84 -21.88 1.82
N LEU A 937 -10.53 -22.05 2.03
CA LEU A 937 -9.96 -22.95 3.03
C LEU A 937 -9.87 -22.33 4.44
N ASP A 938 -10.22 -21.05 4.60
CA ASP A 938 -10.19 -20.28 5.85
C ASP A 938 -8.86 -20.43 6.58
N ARG A 939 -7.79 -20.22 5.82
CA ARG A 939 -6.43 -20.25 6.36
C ARG A 939 -6.13 -18.93 7.03
N ASP A 940 -5.86 -18.98 8.32
CA ASP A 940 -5.32 -17.86 9.09
C ASP A 940 -3.91 -17.50 8.59
N PRO A 941 -3.51 -16.22 8.64
CA PRO A 941 -2.15 -15.81 8.32
C PRO A 941 -1.14 -16.37 9.36
N PRO A 942 0.17 -16.36 9.09
CA PRO A 942 1.18 -16.66 10.10
C PRO A 942 1.13 -15.65 11.24
N ALA A 943 1.00 -16.14 12.47
CA ALA A 943 0.93 -15.32 13.68
C ALA A 943 2.33 -14.86 14.10
N MET A 944 2.73 -13.68 13.64
CA MET A 944 4.07 -13.11 13.86
C MET A 944 3.97 -11.60 14.12
N PRO A 945 4.86 -10.98 14.92
CA PRO A 945 4.79 -9.55 15.18
C PRO A 945 4.83 -8.73 13.88
N GLY A 946 3.85 -7.87 13.66
CA GLY A 946 3.78 -7.01 12.48
C GLY A 946 3.43 -5.56 12.84
N PRO A 947 3.36 -4.64 11.85
CA PRO A 947 3.02 -3.24 12.09
C PRO A 947 1.67 -3.01 12.80
N ALA A 948 0.70 -3.90 12.59
CA ALA A 948 -0.59 -3.92 13.28
C ALA A 948 -0.68 -4.99 14.40
N GLY A 949 0.46 -5.59 14.78
CA GLY A 949 0.57 -6.49 15.94
C GLY A 949 0.38 -7.99 15.68
N GLY A 950 0.19 -8.44 14.43
CA GLY A 950 -0.32 -9.81 14.20
C GLY A 950 0.22 -10.64 13.04
N THR A 951 0.69 -10.01 11.96
CA THR A 951 1.24 -10.71 10.80
C THR A 951 1.84 -9.71 9.81
N ASN A 952 2.47 -10.20 8.74
CA ASN A 952 2.80 -9.39 7.57
C ASN A 952 1.59 -9.27 6.63
N GLN A 953 0.81 -8.19 6.81
CA GLN A 953 -0.43 -7.92 6.06
C GLN A 953 -0.20 -7.50 4.60
N ILE A 954 1.06 -7.28 4.21
CA ILE A 954 1.43 -7.06 2.80
C ILE A 954 1.32 -8.37 2.01
N LEU A 955 1.62 -9.50 2.64
CA LEU A 955 1.68 -10.81 1.99
C LEU A 955 0.50 -11.71 2.35
N PHE A 956 0.08 -11.71 3.61
CA PHE A 956 -0.89 -12.67 4.14
C PHE A 956 -2.25 -12.02 4.39
N ASP A 957 -3.31 -12.75 4.06
CA ASP A 957 -4.70 -12.33 4.24
C ASP A 957 -5.09 -12.26 5.74
N PRO A 958 -5.46 -11.08 6.28
CA PRO A 958 -5.96 -10.96 7.65
C PRO A 958 -7.48 -11.18 7.79
N VAL A 959 -8.22 -11.30 6.68
CA VAL A 959 -9.70 -11.37 6.66
C VAL A 959 -10.19 -12.80 6.94
N GLY A 960 -9.52 -13.82 6.39
CA GLY A 960 -10.02 -15.19 6.42
C GLY A 960 -11.11 -15.39 5.36
N ARG A 961 -11.94 -16.44 5.52
CA ARG A 961 -12.99 -16.73 4.54
C ARG A 961 -13.99 -15.58 4.41
N ALA A 962 -14.23 -15.13 3.18
CA ALA A 962 -15.17 -14.06 2.86
C ALA A 962 -16.05 -14.40 1.66
N PHE A 963 -17.26 -13.85 1.63
CA PHE A 963 -18.26 -14.10 0.60
C PHE A 963 -18.57 -12.80 -0.12
N LYS A 964 -18.67 -12.85 -1.45
CA LYS A 964 -19.13 -11.76 -2.30
C LYS A 964 -20.16 -12.27 -3.28
N VAL A 965 -21.24 -11.52 -3.47
CA VAL A 965 -22.24 -11.77 -4.51
C VAL A 965 -22.44 -10.51 -5.33
N GLY A 966 -22.73 -10.67 -6.62
CA GLY A 966 -22.96 -9.53 -7.49
C GLY A 966 -23.71 -9.89 -8.75
N ALA A 967 -24.13 -8.83 -9.41
CA ALA A 967 -24.78 -8.88 -10.71
C ALA A 967 -24.10 -7.87 -11.64
N ARG A 968 -23.99 -8.25 -12.91
CA ARG A 968 -23.58 -7.38 -14.01
C ARG A 968 -24.65 -7.40 -15.08
N PHE A 969 -24.77 -6.28 -15.79
CA PHE A 969 -25.57 -6.21 -17.00
C PHE A 969 -24.76 -5.54 -18.09
N HIS A 970 -25.01 -5.98 -19.32
CA HIS A 970 -24.57 -5.32 -20.54
C HIS A 970 -25.79 -5.11 -21.42
N PHE A 971 -25.99 -3.87 -21.87
CA PHE A 971 -26.98 -3.50 -22.87
C PHE A 971 -26.26 -2.97 -24.10
N GLY A 972 -26.09 -3.85 -25.08
CA GLY A 972 -25.65 -3.48 -26.43
C GLY A 972 -26.74 -2.76 -27.22
N GLN A 973 -26.35 -2.18 -28.37
CA GLN A 973 -27.30 -1.65 -29.35
C GLN A 973 -27.87 -2.74 -30.26
#